data_AF-N9TZ55-F1
#
_entry.id   AF-N9TZ55-F1
#
_cell.length_a   1.000
_cell.length_b   1.000
_cell.length_c   1.000
_cell.angle_alpha   90.00
_cell.angle_beta   90.00
_cell.angle_gamma   90.00
#
_symmetry.space_group_name_H-M   'P 1'
#
loop_
_entity.id
_entity.type
_entity.pdbx_description
1 polymer ?
#
loop_
_entity_poly.entity_id
_entity_poly.type
_entity_poly.pdbx_seq_one_letter_code
_entity_poly.pdbx_strand_id
1 'polypeptide(L)'
;MGKLHARGNGITEDIDFNWLYQMYGIEYKNWSILAQRWLKLQPKALSSRRNSLSRFFRSFLVPLKLPTNPLIFFDRNTNIPDFFEECIHPSQDDQISIAHRQAVTYNNYVREFLDFSLQELVGIEDDFDHNTIPNQYRNPLKKKTRSGITVSETIRNPLPYNYIQELREVICPAEAISFKDWKWAQEAGDAISLGKSGGDWYEVTSENINFEDPNCVWRKRIIPKGKMYQGLKLYKDRSVLEMWCPANAVALYVKLELPLRTSQVRWLDSGEADLWRYENGNWILNIHHLAPVTKIERANYSIGRGVFRKVSDLQNNSTSLFINTNKTADVYKDGMSKGYTIPWQHERVLKWLEALRNWQEKYNPIDRPTRWTELKRKNLGDLKSEQQLKEMPPTCFLFRNRAVELSEDFAFPVSDKDVMRLWFKLLKNLEQRCFNRGETLTNGEPIQFVKPSQGVFTNYTTTFFPLHSLRVSLITSFALEGGVPIPILSKLVAGHSRIIMTLYYTKVGQAYMQKVMNEAESKLELTSKEKFKEFLINSEYEQIKNSVAFQDISSLNAIASKTEVSWQMMDRGICPVGCQGCENGGEQFAKLGNAPISYSPVARDFQGNSKNCVRCRWFITGPAFLPSLIVHFNNLSYESSCSSDRYRKFESELEELKLKKFTSEDRKEIFYDEQKLKNAEFQYEREATKIDSIMNDMHASYKLISQCIQIMNQNSDKKIQLIGNQLPEDITINTEEVSEFSQLEIICRHAEFYPSYDATKAALKRGQAIDLMLKANQQDPILLYLSEEEQLKVGNQIMILIENRVGSFEGAIRFIESQGKLSEINLLDIQRLALDSTSPKHIQIKTIS
;
A
#
# COMPACT_ATOMS: atom_id res chain seq x y z
N MET A 1 31.42 -44.05 -1.19
CA MET A 1 30.78 -43.06 -2.08
C MET A 1 30.64 -41.72 -1.36
N GLY A 2 31.70 -40.93 -1.22
CA GLY A 2 31.64 -39.64 -0.53
C GLY A 2 32.35 -38.57 -1.35
N LYS A 3 31.60 -37.77 -2.11
CA LYS A 3 32.03 -36.50 -2.77
C LYS A 3 30.95 -35.84 -3.67
N LEU A 4 29.69 -36.28 -3.66
CA LEU A 4 28.65 -35.73 -4.54
C LEU A 4 28.18 -34.30 -4.18
N HIS A 5 28.58 -33.75 -3.03
CA HIS A 5 28.09 -32.44 -2.53
C HIS A 5 29.19 -31.44 -2.09
N ALA A 6 30.41 -31.52 -2.61
CA ALA A 6 31.42 -30.49 -2.31
C ALA A 6 31.14 -29.18 -3.08
N ARG A 7 31.22 -28.03 -2.39
CA ARG A 7 31.23 -26.69 -3.03
C ARG A 7 32.53 -26.56 -3.85
N GLY A 8 32.40 -26.29 -5.15
CA GLY A 8 33.54 -25.96 -6.01
C GLY A 8 33.86 -26.93 -7.15
N ASN A 9 33.03 -27.95 -7.43
CA ASN A 9 33.34 -28.96 -8.44
C ASN A 9 33.29 -28.48 -9.91
N GLY A 10 33.19 -27.17 -10.21
CA GLY A 10 33.15 -26.63 -11.58
C GLY A 10 31.88 -26.92 -12.39
N ILE A 11 31.04 -27.86 -11.95
CA ILE A 11 29.83 -28.33 -12.67
C ILE A 11 28.83 -27.20 -12.95
N THR A 12 28.72 -26.23 -12.05
CA THR A 12 27.84 -25.09 -12.25
C THR A 12 28.37 -24.09 -13.28
N GLU A 13 29.65 -24.14 -13.63
CA GLU A 13 30.30 -23.21 -14.58
C GLU A 13 30.46 -23.83 -15.97
N ASP A 14 30.49 -25.17 -16.04
CA ASP A 14 30.51 -25.92 -17.30
C ASP A 14 29.20 -25.71 -18.08
N ILE A 15 29.31 -25.04 -19.23
CA ILE A 15 28.21 -24.75 -20.16
C ILE A 15 28.01 -25.94 -21.13
N ASP A 16 29.04 -26.75 -21.34
CA ASP A 16 29.08 -27.81 -22.34
C ASP A 16 28.68 -29.19 -21.78
N PHE A 17 28.34 -29.27 -20.49
CA PHE A 17 27.95 -30.50 -19.79
C PHE A 17 29.03 -31.60 -19.77
N ASN A 18 30.30 -31.23 -19.99
CA ASN A 18 31.44 -32.16 -19.92
C ASN A 18 31.52 -32.92 -18.59
N TRP A 19 31.09 -32.28 -17.49
CA TRP A 19 30.99 -32.91 -16.18
C TRP A 19 30.17 -34.20 -16.18
N LEU A 20 29.20 -34.36 -17.10
CA LEU A 20 28.30 -35.51 -17.13
C LEU A 20 29.08 -36.80 -17.39
N TYR A 21 29.90 -36.85 -18.44
CA TYR A 21 30.70 -38.04 -18.72
C TYR A 21 31.97 -38.11 -17.87
N GLN A 22 32.52 -36.97 -17.43
CA GLN A 22 33.67 -36.94 -16.52
C GLN A 22 33.34 -37.51 -15.13
N MET A 23 32.11 -37.32 -14.65
CA MET A 23 31.69 -37.81 -13.34
C MET A 23 31.00 -39.18 -13.38
N TYR A 24 30.22 -39.47 -14.43
CA TYR A 24 29.35 -40.65 -14.48
C TYR A 24 29.75 -41.67 -15.55
N GLY A 25 30.80 -41.42 -16.34
CA GLY A 25 31.37 -42.36 -17.30
C GLY A 25 31.16 -41.97 -18.76
N ILE A 26 31.99 -42.52 -19.66
CA ILE A 26 32.05 -42.18 -21.09
C ILE A 26 30.72 -42.44 -21.83
N GLU A 27 29.89 -43.33 -21.31
CA GLU A 27 28.60 -43.73 -21.87
C GLU A 27 27.61 -42.56 -22.00
N TYR A 28 27.74 -41.53 -21.14
CA TYR A 28 26.88 -40.34 -21.17
C TYR A 28 27.37 -39.26 -22.15
N LYS A 29 28.46 -39.50 -22.89
CA LYS A 29 29.05 -38.52 -23.82
C LYS A 29 28.06 -38.10 -24.91
N ASN A 30 27.24 -39.01 -25.42
CA ASN A 30 26.24 -38.71 -26.45
C ASN A 30 25.20 -37.71 -25.94
N TRP A 31 24.71 -37.88 -24.71
CA TRP A 31 23.80 -36.94 -24.06
C TRP A 31 24.43 -35.55 -23.86
N SER A 32 25.72 -35.49 -23.51
CA SER A 32 26.46 -34.23 -23.38
C SER A 32 26.55 -33.47 -24.71
N ILE A 33 26.85 -34.18 -25.81
CA ILE A 33 26.97 -33.59 -27.15
C ILE A 33 25.61 -33.02 -27.62
N LEU A 34 24.53 -33.79 -27.47
CA LEU A 34 23.18 -33.35 -27.82
C LEU A 34 22.77 -32.13 -27.00
N ALA A 35 23.03 -32.14 -25.69
CA ALA A 35 22.74 -31.01 -24.81
C ALA A 35 23.50 -29.73 -25.23
N GLN A 36 24.78 -29.88 -25.60
CA GLN A 36 25.61 -28.76 -26.07
C GLN A 36 25.07 -28.18 -27.38
N ARG A 37 24.73 -29.02 -28.36
CA ARG A 37 24.18 -28.59 -29.65
C ARG A 37 22.85 -27.87 -29.46
N TRP A 38 21.93 -28.46 -28.70
CA TRP A 38 20.64 -27.85 -28.44
C TRP A 38 20.78 -26.47 -27.81
N LEU A 39 21.61 -26.33 -26.76
CA LEU A 39 21.77 -25.06 -26.06
C LEU A 39 22.39 -23.96 -26.93
N LYS A 40 23.29 -24.29 -27.87
CA LYS A 40 23.85 -23.32 -28.82
C LYS A 40 22.78 -22.71 -29.74
N LEU A 41 21.73 -23.47 -30.05
CA LEU A 41 20.61 -23.02 -30.89
C LEU A 41 19.61 -22.14 -30.14
N GLN A 42 19.66 -22.07 -28.80
CA GLN A 42 18.64 -21.37 -28.01
C GLN A 42 18.96 -19.88 -27.82
N PRO A 43 18.12 -18.95 -28.31
CA PRO A 43 18.40 -17.51 -28.21
C PRO A 43 18.03 -16.91 -26.84
N LYS A 44 17.17 -17.58 -26.05
CA LYS A 44 16.57 -17.04 -24.80
C LYS A 44 16.62 -18.05 -23.65
N ALA A 45 16.46 -17.58 -22.41
CA ALA A 45 16.27 -18.39 -21.19
C ALA A 45 17.32 -19.50 -20.95
N LEU A 46 18.57 -19.30 -21.38
CA LEU A 46 19.64 -20.30 -21.28
C LEU A 46 19.86 -20.80 -19.85
N SER A 47 19.87 -19.90 -18.85
CA SER A 47 19.99 -20.26 -17.43
C SER A 47 18.94 -21.31 -17.01
N SER A 48 17.67 -21.07 -17.32
CA SER A 48 16.56 -21.95 -16.96
C SER A 48 16.60 -23.28 -17.72
N ARG A 49 16.88 -23.25 -19.03
CA ARG A 49 17.01 -24.45 -19.87
C ARG A 49 18.16 -25.33 -19.38
N ARG A 50 19.32 -24.73 -19.12
CA ARG A 50 20.48 -25.42 -18.57
C ARG A 50 20.18 -26.04 -17.21
N ASN A 51 19.57 -25.29 -16.29
CA ASN A 51 19.21 -25.83 -14.98
C ASN A 51 18.20 -26.99 -15.09
N SER A 52 17.28 -26.94 -16.07
CA SER A 52 16.34 -28.03 -16.36
C SER A 52 17.07 -29.29 -16.82
N LEU A 53 18.04 -29.16 -17.73
CA LEU A 53 18.88 -30.28 -18.18
C LEU A 53 19.78 -30.82 -17.07
N SER A 54 20.42 -29.93 -16.28
CA SER A 54 21.22 -30.36 -15.14
C SER A 54 20.37 -31.14 -14.13
N ARG A 55 19.10 -30.75 -13.93
CA ARG A 55 18.15 -31.50 -13.10
C ARG A 55 17.79 -32.84 -13.76
N PHE A 56 17.47 -32.87 -15.05
CA PHE A 56 17.19 -34.10 -15.78
C PHE A 56 18.32 -35.13 -15.66
N PHE A 57 19.57 -34.72 -15.90
CA PHE A 57 20.69 -35.65 -15.81
C PHE A 57 20.98 -36.10 -14.37
N ARG A 58 21.01 -35.17 -13.40
CA ARG A 58 21.43 -35.46 -12.02
C ARG A 58 20.37 -36.14 -11.16
N SER A 59 19.10 -35.85 -11.41
CA SER A 59 18.00 -36.30 -10.56
C SER A 59 17.17 -37.40 -11.19
N PHE A 60 17.17 -37.50 -12.53
CA PHE A 60 16.32 -38.44 -13.25
C PHE A 60 17.13 -39.49 -14.02
N LEU A 61 17.94 -39.10 -15.00
CA LEU A 61 18.63 -40.05 -15.88
C LEU A 61 19.62 -40.94 -15.13
N VAL A 62 20.54 -40.34 -14.37
CA VAL A 62 21.60 -41.08 -13.66
C VAL A 62 21.06 -41.86 -12.45
N PRO A 63 20.29 -41.25 -11.51
CA PRO A 63 19.90 -41.96 -10.29
C PRO A 63 18.92 -43.11 -10.52
N LEU A 64 18.04 -42.99 -11.53
CA LEU A 64 17.08 -44.03 -11.91
C LEU A 64 17.69 -45.07 -12.87
N LYS A 65 18.99 -44.96 -13.19
CA LYS A 65 19.72 -45.87 -14.09
C LYS A 65 19.01 -46.07 -15.44
N LEU A 66 18.50 -44.98 -16.02
CA LEU A 66 17.84 -45.01 -17.33
C LEU A 66 18.85 -45.25 -18.46
N PRO A 67 18.39 -45.67 -19.66
CA PRO A 67 19.29 -46.00 -20.75
C PRO A 67 20.27 -44.87 -21.10
N THR A 68 21.57 -45.21 -21.10
CA THR A 68 22.66 -44.28 -21.44
C THR A 68 22.70 -43.97 -22.93
N ASN A 69 22.24 -44.90 -23.78
CA ASN A 69 22.07 -44.69 -25.20
C ASN A 69 20.73 -43.95 -25.50
N PRO A 70 20.76 -42.75 -26.11
CA PRO A 70 19.55 -42.00 -26.44
C PRO A 70 18.54 -42.74 -27.32
N LEU A 71 18.97 -43.63 -28.23
CA LEU A 71 18.04 -44.37 -29.09
C LEU A 71 17.19 -45.37 -28.30
N ILE A 72 17.80 -46.05 -27.32
CA ILE A 72 17.08 -46.97 -26.41
C ILE A 72 16.14 -46.18 -25.50
N PHE A 73 16.55 -44.98 -25.08
CA PHE A 73 15.69 -44.07 -24.32
C PHE A 73 14.45 -43.64 -25.12
N PHE A 74 14.55 -43.46 -26.44
CA PHE A 74 13.41 -43.06 -27.27
C PHE A 74 12.54 -44.22 -27.77
N ASP A 75 12.96 -45.47 -27.61
CA ASP A 75 12.17 -46.64 -28.02
C ASP A 75 10.83 -46.66 -27.27
N ARG A 76 9.73 -46.90 -28.01
CA ARG A 76 8.39 -47.03 -27.45
C ARG A 76 8.26 -48.14 -26.41
N ASN A 77 9.07 -49.18 -26.51
CA ASN A 77 9.06 -50.32 -25.60
C ASN A 77 9.76 -50.04 -24.26
N THR A 78 10.55 -48.96 -24.19
CA THR A 78 11.24 -48.57 -22.96
C THR A 78 10.26 -47.88 -22.00
N ASN A 79 10.13 -48.43 -20.78
CA ASN A 79 9.30 -47.83 -19.74
C ASN A 79 10.07 -46.71 -19.02
N ILE A 80 9.62 -45.48 -19.19
CA ILE A 80 10.27 -44.28 -18.62
C ILE A 80 9.32 -43.63 -17.60
N PRO A 81 9.75 -43.44 -16.34
CA PRO A 81 8.96 -42.78 -15.31
C PRO A 81 8.58 -41.33 -15.69
N ASP A 82 7.55 -40.76 -15.05
CA ASP A 82 7.19 -39.36 -15.30
C ASP A 82 8.19 -38.41 -14.61
N PHE A 83 9.03 -37.73 -15.40
CA PHE A 83 9.99 -36.74 -14.90
C PHE A 83 9.32 -35.63 -14.08
N PHE A 84 8.09 -35.26 -14.42
CA PHE A 84 7.36 -34.23 -13.70
C PHE A 84 7.05 -34.67 -12.26
N GLU A 85 6.57 -35.90 -12.09
CA GLU A 85 6.30 -36.48 -10.77
C GLU A 85 7.59 -36.65 -9.98
N GLU A 86 8.66 -37.15 -10.60
CA GLU A 86 9.97 -37.29 -9.95
C GLU A 86 10.57 -35.93 -9.50
N CYS A 87 10.21 -34.83 -10.17
CA CYS A 87 10.62 -33.50 -9.73
C CYS A 87 9.90 -33.03 -8.45
N ILE A 88 8.64 -33.43 -8.27
CA ILE A 88 7.79 -33.00 -7.15
C ILE A 88 7.93 -33.96 -5.98
N HIS A 89 7.93 -35.25 -6.27
CA HIS A 89 8.05 -36.37 -5.35
C HIS A 89 9.26 -37.22 -5.76
N PRO A 90 10.49 -36.81 -5.37
CA PRO A 90 11.68 -37.58 -5.70
C PRO A 90 11.62 -38.96 -5.06
N SER A 91 11.90 -39.99 -5.84
CA SER A 91 11.93 -41.40 -5.40
C SER A 91 13.18 -41.72 -4.55
N GLN A 92 14.16 -40.81 -4.51
CA GLN A 92 15.36 -40.91 -3.67
C GLN A 92 15.39 -39.82 -2.61
N ASP A 93 15.57 -40.22 -1.34
CA ASP A 93 15.52 -39.32 -0.17
C ASP A 93 16.57 -38.19 -0.20
N ASP A 94 17.72 -38.39 -0.86
CA ASP A 94 18.78 -37.39 -0.99
C ASP A 94 18.44 -36.24 -1.96
N GLN A 95 17.30 -36.31 -2.66
CA GLN A 95 16.91 -35.32 -3.66
C GLN A 95 15.89 -34.29 -3.14
N ILE A 96 16.16 -33.02 -3.46
CA ILE A 96 15.28 -31.91 -3.06
C ILE A 96 14.04 -31.83 -3.96
N SER A 97 12.84 -31.84 -3.37
CA SER A 97 11.56 -31.59 -4.05
C SER A 97 11.48 -30.18 -4.64
N ILE A 98 10.84 -30.04 -5.81
CA ILE A 98 10.69 -28.77 -6.53
C ILE A 98 9.22 -28.34 -6.51
N ALA A 99 8.99 -27.04 -6.32
CA ALA A 99 7.66 -26.46 -6.42
C ALA A 99 7.01 -26.75 -7.79
N HIS A 100 5.73 -27.13 -7.78
CA HIS A 100 4.96 -27.58 -8.94
C HIS A 100 5.14 -26.70 -10.20
N ARG A 101 5.14 -25.36 -10.05
CA ARG A 101 5.32 -24.41 -11.17
C ARG A 101 6.69 -24.51 -11.83
N GLN A 102 7.73 -24.70 -11.03
CA GLN A 102 9.10 -24.85 -11.51
C GLN A 102 9.27 -26.23 -12.16
N ALA A 103 8.65 -27.28 -11.60
CA ALA A 103 8.60 -28.61 -12.22
C ALA A 103 7.94 -28.60 -13.61
N VAL A 104 6.81 -27.91 -13.80
CA VAL A 104 6.17 -27.74 -15.13
C VAL A 104 7.14 -27.09 -16.13
N THR A 105 7.88 -26.09 -15.67
CA THR A 105 8.84 -25.35 -16.52
C THR A 105 10.01 -26.25 -16.92
N TYR A 106 10.55 -27.02 -15.98
CA TYR A 106 11.63 -27.96 -16.24
C TYR A 106 11.19 -29.08 -17.18
N ASN A 107 10.02 -29.68 -16.93
CA ASN A 107 9.44 -30.71 -17.79
C ASN A 107 9.31 -30.24 -19.24
N ASN A 108 8.75 -29.05 -19.46
CA ASN A 108 8.54 -28.56 -20.83
C ASN A 108 9.86 -28.23 -21.54
N TYR A 109 10.88 -27.71 -20.85
CA TYR A 109 12.19 -27.48 -21.45
C TYR A 109 12.96 -28.78 -21.73
N VAL A 110 12.86 -29.78 -20.85
CA VAL A 110 13.45 -31.10 -21.09
C VAL A 110 12.74 -31.79 -22.26
N ARG A 111 11.41 -31.67 -22.35
CA ARG A 111 10.66 -32.15 -23.51
C ARG A 111 11.14 -31.49 -24.81
N GLU A 112 11.28 -30.16 -24.85
CA GLU A 112 11.82 -29.45 -26.03
C GLU A 112 13.21 -29.97 -26.43
N PHE A 113 14.08 -30.22 -25.45
CA PHE A 113 15.41 -30.82 -25.68
C PHE A 113 15.32 -32.24 -26.24
N LEU A 114 14.41 -33.05 -25.73
CA LEU A 114 14.21 -34.42 -26.19
C LEU A 114 13.56 -34.48 -27.58
N ASP A 115 12.64 -33.57 -27.89
CA ASP A 115 12.07 -33.41 -29.24
C ASP A 115 13.19 -33.09 -30.24
N PHE A 116 14.09 -32.16 -29.90
CA PHE A 116 15.28 -31.86 -30.70
C PHE A 116 16.22 -33.07 -30.84
N SER A 117 16.52 -33.75 -29.73
CA SER A 117 17.41 -34.92 -29.73
C SER A 117 16.85 -36.06 -30.57
N LEU A 118 15.53 -36.25 -30.55
CA LEU A 118 14.83 -37.26 -31.33
C LEU A 118 14.88 -36.95 -32.84
N GLN A 119 14.67 -35.69 -33.21
CA GLN A 119 14.81 -35.23 -34.59
C GLN A 119 16.24 -35.35 -35.11
N GLU A 120 17.24 -34.97 -34.30
CA GLU A 120 18.65 -35.02 -34.71
C GLU A 120 19.16 -36.46 -34.89
N LEU A 121 18.62 -37.42 -34.13
CA LEU A 121 19.06 -38.82 -34.17
C LEU A 121 18.30 -39.68 -35.19
N VAL A 122 17.01 -39.42 -35.41
CA VAL A 122 16.14 -40.30 -36.22
C VAL A 122 15.18 -39.52 -37.13
N GLY A 123 15.37 -38.22 -37.32
CA GLY A 123 14.59 -37.43 -38.27
C GLY A 123 14.86 -37.88 -39.71
N ILE A 124 13.79 -38.14 -40.45
CA ILE A 124 13.83 -38.46 -41.88
C ILE A 124 13.07 -37.36 -42.60
N GLU A 125 13.75 -36.68 -43.53
CA GLU A 125 13.12 -35.71 -44.43
C GLU A 125 12.30 -36.48 -45.47
N ASP A 126 11.01 -36.14 -45.60
CA ASP A 126 10.17 -36.65 -46.67
C ASP A 126 10.38 -35.86 -47.98
N ASP A 127 9.84 -36.36 -49.10
CA ASP A 127 9.98 -35.77 -50.44
C ASP A 127 9.40 -34.33 -50.55
N PHE A 128 8.79 -33.80 -49.47
CA PHE A 128 8.22 -32.46 -49.37
C PHE A 128 8.89 -31.60 -48.28
N ASP A 129 10.12 -31.94 -47.87
CA ASP A 129 10.91 -31.25 -46.82
C ASP A 129 10.26 -31.26 -45.41
N HIS A 130 9.31 -32.16 -45.12
CA HIS A 130 8.82 -32.36 -43.76
C HIS A 130 9.63 -33.43 -43.02
N ASN A 131 10.16 -33.08 -41.87
CA ASN A 131 10.84 -34.01 -40.98
C ASN A 131 9.83 -34.93 -40.27
N THR A 132 9.85 -36.22 -40.60
CA THR A 132 9.03 -37.26 -39.96
C THR A 132 9.88 -38.16 -39.06
N ILE A 133 9.29 -38.66 -37.97
CA ILE A 133 9.97 -39.50 -36.98
C ILE A 133 9.44 -40.94 -37.13
N PRO A 134 10.31 -41.96 -37.25
CA PRO A 134 9.88 -43.34 -37.35
C PRO A 134 9.01 -43.79 -36.17
N ASN A 135 7.98 -44.60 -36.47
CA ASN A 135 6.98 -45.05 -35.50
C ASN A 135 7.56 -45.86 -34.32
N GLN A 136 8.79 -46.36 -34.42
CA GLN A 136 9.48 -47.09 -33.35
C GLN A 136 9.91 -46.19 -32.18
N TYR A 137 10.07 -44.88 -32.44
CA TYR A 137 10.55 -43.93 -31.44
C TYR A 137 9.46 -42.95 -31.01
N ARG A 138 9.54 -42.46 -29.77
CA ARG A 138 8.67 -41.39 -29.24
C ARG A 138 9.39 -40.57 -28.19
N ASN A 139 8.97 -39.32 -28.02
CA ASN A 139 9.31 -38.58 -26.80
C ASN A 139 8.45 -39.09 -25.63
N PRO A 140 9.05 -39.62 -24.54
CA PRO A 140 8.29 -40.12 -23.38
C PRO A 140 7.59 -39.00 -22.60
N LEU A 141 8.03 -37.73 -22.75
CA LEU A 141 7.56 -36.61 -21.94
C LEU A 141 6.36 -35.88 -22.54
N LYS A 142 5.29 -35.80 -21.75
CA LYS A 142 4.08 -35.04 -22.11
C LYS A 142 4.23 -33.57 -21.70
N LYS A 143 3.69 -32.67 -22.53
CA LYS A 143 3.66 -31.23 -22.23
C LYS A 143 2.71 -31.01 -21.07
N LYS A 144 3.18 -30.36 -20.01
CA LYS A 144 2.38 -30.07 -18.81
C LYS A 144 1.91 -28.62 -18.88
N THR A 145 0.66 -28.39 -18.50
CA THR A 145 0.05 -27.05 -18.47
C THR A 145 0.16 -26.42 -17.09
N ARG A 146 0.02 -25.09 -17.03
CA ARG A 146 -0.03 -24.34 -15.77
C ARG A 146 -1.46 -24.11 -15.27
N SER A 147 -2.46 -24.57 -16.02
CA SER A 147 -3.89 -24.43 -15.71
C SER A 147 -4.31 -25.37 -14.58
N GLY A 148 -5.07 -24.89 -13.60
CA GLY A 148 -5.59 -25.71 -12.49
C GLY A 148 -4.63 -25.90 -11.31
N ILE A 149 -3.43 -25.33 -11.35
CA ILE A 149 -2.51 -25.31 -10.21
C ILE A 149 -3.01 -24.25 -9.22
N THR A 150 -3.33 -24.64 -7.98
CA THR A 150 -3.57 -23.69 -6.89
C THR A 150 -2.31 -22.85 -6.71
N VAL A 151 -2.39 -21.62 -7.16
CA VAL A 151 -1.26 -20.70 -7.07
C VAL A 151 -1.21 -20.23 -5.62
N SER A 152 -0.39 -20.87 -4.80
CA SER A 152 0.20 -20.13 -3.69
C SER A 152 1.10 -19.10 -4.36
N GLU A 153 0.54 -17.93 -4.68
CA GLU A 153 1.34 -16.84 -5.20
C GLU A 153 2.50 -16.65 -4.24
N THR A 154 3.70 -16.36 -4.74
CA THR A 154 4.76 -15.84 -3.87
C THR A 154 4.26 -14.49 -3.38
N ILE A 155 3.44 -14.50 -2.34
CA ILE A 155 2.94 -13.35 -1.61
C ILE A 155 4.19 -12.75 -0.99
N ARG A 156 4.80 -11.82 -1.72
CA ARG A 156 5.85 -10.98 -1.18
C ARG A 156 5.15 -9.96 -0.32
N ASN A 157 5.25 -10.12 0.99
CA ASN A 157 4.70 -9.15 1.92
C ASN A 157 5.42 -7.82 1.72
N PRO A 158 4.67 -6.71 1.53
CA PRO A 158 5.29 -5.40 1.49
C PRO A 158 5.83 -5.06 2.88
N LEU A 159 7.07 -4.59 2.95
CA LEU A 159 7.60 -3.89 4.11
C LEU A 159 6.88 -2.53 4.27
N PRO A 160 6.38 -2.19 5.46
CA PRO A 160 5.80 -0.87 5.76
C PRO A 160 6.76 0.30 5.48
N TYR A 161 6.20 1.46 5.11
CA TYR A 161 6.99 2.62 4.66
C TYR A 161 7.84 3.26 5.77
N ASN A 162 7.36 3.26 7.02
CA ASN A 162 8.11 3.75 8.18
C ASN A 162 9.44 2.99 8.37
N TYR A 163 9.42 1.66 8.24
CA TYR A 163 10.65 0.87 8.29
C TYR A 163 11.56 1.16 7.10
N ILE A 164 11.03 1.45 5.91
CA ILE A 164 11.85 1.88 4.76
C ILE A 164 12.53 3.22 5.05
N GLN A 165 11.83 4.20 5.64
CA GLN A 165 12.43 5.47 6.05
C GLN A 165 13.53 5.27 7.09
N GLU A 166 13.28 4.45 8.11
CA GLU A 166 14.28 4.12 9.12
C GLU A 166 15.53 3.49 8.48
N LEU A 167 15.36 2.57 7.52
CA LEU A 167 16.46 1.96 6.79
C LEU A 167 17.25 2.95 5.92
N ARG A 168 16.58 3.97 5.36
CA ARG A 168 17.24 5.05 4.62
C ARG A 168 18.13 5.86 5.55
N GLU A 169 17.66 6.19 6.74
CA GLU A 169 18.43 6.94 7.74
C GLU A 169 19.62 6.15 8.27
N VAL A 170 19.47 4.84 8.48
CA VAL A 170 20.56 3.96 8.92
C VAL A 170 21.68 3.91 7.88
N ILE A 171 21.35 3.75 6.60
CA ILE A 171 22.38 3.62 5.55
C ILE A 171 22.97 4.98 5.16
N CYS A 172 22.14 6.01 5.04
CA CYS A 172 22.49 7.37 4.65
C CYS A 172 21.72 8.37 5.52
N PRO A 173 22.35 8.89 6.59
CA PRO A 173 21.75 9.94 7.41
C PRO A 173 21.28 11.13 6.58
N ALA A 174 20.18 11.79 6.97
CA ALA A 174 19.63 12.93 6.23
C ALA A 174 20.63 14.11 6.12
N GLU A 175 21.47 14.28 7.14
CA GLU A 175 22.52 15.31 7.22
C GLU A 175 23.80 14.93 6.48
N ALA A 176 23.88 13.74 5.86
CA ALA A 176 25.09 13.28 5.20
C ALA A 176 25.45 14.18 4.00
N ILE A 177 26.65 14.75 4.05
CA ILE A 177 27.20 15.61 2.99
C ILE A 177 28.10 14.78 2.08
N SER A 178 28.85 13.83 2.66
CA SER A 178 29.87 13.05 1.98
C SER A 178 29.83 11.56 2.36
N PHE A 179 30.62 10.73 1.67
CA PHE A 179 30.73 9.30 2.00
C PHE A 179 31.35 9.03 3.39
N LYS A 180 32.07 9.99 3.98
CA LYS A 180 32.58 9.89 5.36
C LYS A 180 31.46 9.72 6.39
N ASP A 181 30.28 10.29 6.12
CA ASP A 181 29.13 10.27 7.04
C ASP A 181 28.39 8.93 7.03
N TRP A 182 28.66 8.05 6.05
CA TRP A 182 28.03 6.74 5.88
C TRP A 182 28.64 5.67 6.83
N LYS A 183 28.73 6.00 8.12
CA LYS A 183 29.42 5.18 9.14
C LYS A 183 28.89 3.73 9.22
N TRP A 184 27.57 3.57 9.23
CA TRP A 184 26.97 2.24 9.28
C TRP A 184 27.33 1.39 8.05
N ALA A 185 27.31 1.98 6.85
CA ALA A 185 27.64 1.27 5.62
C ALA A 185 29.12 0.87 5.59
N GLN A 186 30.00 1.74 6.09
CA GLN A 186 31.43 1.46 6.25
C GLN A 186 31.70 0.27 7.18
N GLU A 187 31.01 0.22 8.33
CA GLU A 187 31.09 -0.90 9.29
C GLU A 187 30.48 -2.18 8.72
N ALA A 188 29.32 -2.08 8.07
CA ALA A 188 28.66 -3.20 7.43
C ALA A 188 29.48 -3.78 6.27
N GLY A 189 30.31 -2.98 5.59
CA GLY A 189 31.23 -3.40 4.54
C GLY A 189 32.48 -4.14 5.04
N ASP A 190 32.73 -4.16 6.37
CA ASP A 190 33.93 -4.76 6.96
C ASP A 190 33.77 -6.28 7.19
N ALA A 191 34.19 -7.10 6.23
CA ALA A 191 34.06 -8.55 6.36
C ALA A 191 35.15 -9.19 7.26
N ILE A 192 36.29 -8.52 7.43
CA ILE A 192 37.47 -9.06 8.12
C ILE A 192 37.28 -9.06 9.65
N SER A 193 36.63 -8.03 10.22
CA SER A 193 36.25 -8.02 11.64
C SER A 193 35.27 -9.14 11.99
N LEU A 194 34.53 -9.64 10.99
CA LEU A 194 33.60 -10.76 11.07
C LEU A 194 34.24 -12.12 10.72
N GLY A 195 35.57 -12.18 10.57
CA GLY A 195 36.33 -13.41 10.31
C GLY A 195 36.16 -13.98 8.90
N LYS A 196 35.79 -13.16 7.91
CA LYS A 196 35.55 -13.58 6.52
C LYS A 196 36.44 -12.81 5.52
N SER A 197 36.73 -13.43 4.38
CA SER A 197 37.40 -12.78 3.25
C SER A 197 36.41 -11.96 2.40
N GLY A 198 36.89 -10.84 1.84
CA GLY A 198 36.11 -9.90 1.00
C GLY A 198 35.62 -8.66 1.75
N GLY A 199 34.71 -7.91 1.14
CA GLY A 199 34.11 -6.69 1.71
C GLY A 199 34.17 -5.51 0.76
N ASP A 200 33.80 -4.34 1.27
CA ASP A 200 33.84 -3.08 0.53
C ASP A 200 35.18 -2.34 0.74
N TRP A 201 36.07 -2.88 1.57
CA TRP A 201 37.39 -2.32 1.90
C TRP A 201 38.49 -3.05 1.14
N TYR A 202 39.44 -2.29 0.58
CA TYR A 202 40.58 -2.83 -0.17
C TYR A 202 41.89 -2.11 0.15
N GLU A 203 43.01 -2.82 -0.01
CA GLU A 203 44.34 -2.30 0.30
C GLU A 203 44.79 -1.26 -0.73
N VAL A 204 45.36 -0.16 -0.26
CA VAL A 204 45.90 0.94 -1.07
C VAL A 204 47.25 1.43 -0.53
N THR A 205 48.03 2.09 -1.37
CA THR A 205 49.22 2.83 -0.92
C THR A 205 48.83 4.25 -0.48
N SER A 206 49.73 4.93 0.23
CA SER A 206 49.52 6.32 0.67
C SER A 206 49.34 7.29 -0.50
N GLU A 207 49.88 6.98 -1.68
CA GLU A 207 49.77 7.80 -2.89
C GLU A 207 48.36 7.81 -3.49
N ASN A 208 47.60 6.72 -3.29
CA ASN A 208 46.23 6.61 -3.77
C ASN A 208 45.19 7.30 -2.86
N ILE A 209 45.61 7.73 -1.66
CA ILE A 209 44.72 8.36 -0.68
C ILE A 209 44.80 9.88 -0.85
N ASN A 210 43.65 10.50 -1.13
CA ASN A 210 43.52 11.95 -1.07
C ASN A 210 42.94 12.36 0.30
N PHE A 211 43.77 12.94 1.16
CA PHE A 211 43.38 13.32 2.51
C PHE A 211 42.43 14.53 2.58
N GLU A 212 42.36 15.34 1.53
CA GLU A 212 41.50 16.53 1.45
C GLU A 212 40.10 16.20 0.95
N ASP A 213 39.94 15.07 0.26
CA ASP A 213 38.67 14.64 -0.31
C ASP A 213 37.80 13.96 0.75
N PRO A 214 36.65 14.55 1.16
CA PRO A 214 35.78 13.95 2.18
C PRO A 214 35.10 12.67 1.69
N ASN A 215 35.10 12.40 0.38
CA ASN A 215 34.60 11.15 -0.19
C ASN A 215 35.66 10.03 -0.23
N CYS A 216 36.93 10.36 0.05
CA CYS A 216 38.03 9.40 0.17
C CYS A 216 38.10 8.82 1.58
N VAL A 217 37.25 7.84 1.88
CA VAL A 217 37.22 7.20 3.20
C VAL A 217 38.32 6.14 3.29
N TRP A 218 39.28 6.36 4.18
CA TRP A 218 40.41 5.46 4.42
C TRP A 218 40.56 5.10 5.89
N ARG A 219 41.23 3.97 6.17
CA ARG A 219 41.59 3.56 7.54
C ARG A 219 42.92 2.84 7.57
N LYS A 220 43.63 2.93 8.70
CA LYS A 220 44.81 2.12 9.00
C LYS A 220 44.39 0.92 9.85
N ARG A 221 44.73 -0.29 9.40
CA ARG A 221 44.40 -1.54 10.10
C ARG A 221 45.65 -2.35 10.37
N ILE A 222 45.74 -2.87 11.59
CA ILE A 222 46.75 -3.86 11.96
C ILE A 222 46.08 -5.24 11.87
N ILE A 223 46.57 -6.08 10.96
CA ILE A 223 46.09 -7.45 10.82
C ILE A 223 47.01 -8.34 11.65
N PRO A 224 46.50 -9.04 12.69
CA PRO A 224 47.32 -9.85 13.56
C PRO A 224 47.80 -11.13 12.87
N LYS A 225 48.98 -11.62 13.29
CA LYS A 225 49.56 -12.90 12.89
C LYS A 225 48.55 -14.04 13.02
N GLY A 226 48.57 -14.96 12.06
CA GLY A 226 47.73 -16.16 12.04
C GLY A 226 46.36 -16.00 11.40
N LYS A 227 45.89 -14.76 11.15
CA LYS A 227 44.69 -14.51 10.35
C LYS A 227 44.97 -14.64 8.85
N MET A 228 43.93 -14.99 8.11
CA MET A 228 43.94 -14.97 6.65
C MET A 228 43.58 -13.57 6.13
N TYR A 229 44.34 -13.08 5.16
CA TYR A 229 44.09 -11.82 4.46
C TYR A 229 44.43 -11.99 2.98
N GLN A 230 43.51 -11.63 2.08
CA GLN A 230 43.62 -11.85 0.63
C GLN A 230 44.04 -13.29 0.25
N GLY A 231 43.50 -14.30 0.93
CA GLY A 231 43.81 -15.71 0.66
C GLY A 231 45.15 -16.20 1.23
N LEU A 232 45.93 -15.34 1.89
CA LEU A 232 47.23 -15.67 2.48
C LEU A 232 47.19 -15.66 4.01
N LYS A 233 47.83 -16.64 4.65
CA LYS A 233 48.01 -16.66 6.11
C LYS A 233 49.20 -15.79 6.50
N LEU A 234 48.98 -14.80 7.35
CA LEU A 234 50.05 -13.88 7.76
C LEU A 234 50.93 -14.50 8.85
N TYR A 235 52.26 -14.46 8.65
CA TYR A 235 53.27 -14.96 9.60
C TYR A 235 53.76 -13.90 10.61
N LYS A 236 53.42 -12.63 10.38
CA LYS A 236 53.69 -11.48 11.26
C LYS A 236 52.54 -10.48 11.16
N ASP A 237 52.44 -9.59 12.15
CA ASP A 237 51.48 -8.50 12.10
C ASP A 237 51.78 -7.59 10.90
N ARG A 238 50.74 -7.23 10.14
CA ARG A 238 50.86 -6.37 8.97
C ARG A 238 49.98 -5.13 9.16
N SER A 239 50.61 -3.96 9.11
CA SER A 239 49.89 -2.69 8.98
C SER A 239 49.51 -2.50 7.51
N VAL A 240 48.21 -2.39 7.23
CA VAL A 240 47.68 -2.09 5.88
C VAL A 240 46.88 -0.79 5.92
N LEU A 241 46.95 -0.02 4.84
CA LEU A 241 46.04 1.08 4.58
C LEU A 241 44.92 0.54 3.70
N GLU A 242 43.68 0.76 4.11
CA GLU A 242 42.49 0.33 3.37
C GLU A 242 41.65 1.54 2.96
N MET A 243 41.08 1.50 1.76
CA MET A 243 40.10 2.46 1.26
C MET A 243 38.74 1.79 1.06
N TRP A 244 37.67 2.52 1.33
CA TRP A 244 36.29 2.02 1.22
C TRP A 244 35.67 2.32 -0.16
N CYS A 245 35.00 1.33 -0.75
CA CYS A 245 34.24 1.47 -1.99
C CYS A 245 32.73 1.65 -1.70
N PRO A 246 32.12 2.80 -2.05
CA PRO A 246 30.72 3.09 -1.73
C PRO A 246 29.70 2.39 -2.64
N ALA A 247 30.12 1.71 -3.71
CA ALA A 247 29.23 1.26 -4.78
C ALA A 247 28.07 0.34 -4.30
N ASN A 248 28.34 -0.62 -3.42
CA ASN A 248 27.31 -1.53 -2.90
C ASN A 248 26.29 -0.78 -2.01
N ALA A 249 26.76 0.15 -1.19
CA ALA A 249 25.92 0.94 -0.30
C ALA A 249 25.01 1.89 -1.08
N VAL A 250 25.56 2.61 -2.07
CA VAL A 250 24.76 3.50 -2.93
C VAL A 250 23.75 2.70 -3.76
N ALA A 251 24.10 1.49 -4.24
CA ALA A 251 23.17 0.63 -4.96
C ALA A 251 21.97 0.22 -4.10
N LEU A 252 22.22 -0.07 -2.82
CA LEU A 252 21.17 -0.40 -1.86
C LEU A 252 20.34 0.84 -1.51
N TYR A 253 20.97 2.01 -1.36
CA TYR A 253 20.28 3.27 -1.09
C TYR A 253 19.32 3.65 -2.24
N VAL A 254 19.77 3.57 -3.50
CA VAL A 254 18.91 3.79 -4.68
C VAL A 254 17.72 2.82 -4.70
N LYS A 255 17.91 1.57 -4.24
CA LYS A 255 16.84 0.57 -4.12
C LYS A 255 15.82 0.89 -3.03
N LEU A 256 16.20 1.66 -2.01
CA LEU A 256 15.31 2.13 -0.95
C LEU A 256 14.53 3.38 -1.36
N GLU A 257 15.08 4.23 -2.23
CA GLU A 257 14.42 5.44 -2.72
C GLU A 257 13.49 5.16 -3.92
N LEU A 258 13.96 4.35 -4.89
CA LEU A 258 13.26 4.12 -6.15
C LEU A 258 12.80 2.66 -6.28
N PRO A 259 11.60 2.41 -6.83
CA PRO A 259 11.06 1.06 -7.01
C PRO A 259 11.72 0.33 -8.19
N LEU A 260 13.05 0.33 -8.31
CA LEU A 260 13.79 -0.31 -9.40
C LEU A 260 14.09 -1.80 -9.12
N ARG A 261 14.29 -2.58 -10.17
CA ARG A 261 14.80 -3.96 -10.03
C ARG A 261 16.29 -3.93 -9.70
N THR A 262 16.77 -4.88 -8.90
CA THR A 262 18.20 -4.96 -8.53
C THR A 262 19.11 -5.04 -9.75
N SER A 263 18.71 -5.77 -10.80
CA SER A 263 19.47 -5.82 -12.06
C SER A 263 19.52 -4.48 -12.78
N GLN A 264 18.45 -3.68 -12.72
CA GLN A 264 18.40 -2.35 -13.36
C GLN A 264 19.38 -1.40 -12.68
N VAL A 265 19.39 -1.37 -11.34
CA VAL A 265 20.30 -0.50 -10.57
C VAL A 265 21.75 -0.88 -10.84
N ARG A 266 22.10 -2.17 -10.75
CA ARG A 266 23.48 -2.67 -10.96
C ARG A 266 24.05 -2.35 -12.33
N TRP A 267 23.20 -2.28 -13.35
CA TRP A 267 23.63 -2.07 -14.73
C TRP A 267 23.55 -0.61 -15.17
N LEU A 268 23.24 0.33 -14.28
CA LEU A 268 23.18 1.75 -14.64
C LEU A 268 24.52 2.25 -15.20
N ASP A 269 24.41 3.12 -16.20
CA ASP A 269 25.55 3.74 -16.86
C ASP A 269 25.91 5.06 -16.17
N SER A 270 27.20 5.35 -16.04
CA SER A 270 27.73 6.55 -15.39
C SER A 270 27.60 7.81 -16.25
N GLY A 271 27.51 7.67 -17.57
CA GLY A 271 27.53 8.79 -18.51
C GLY A 271 28.94 9.34 -18.78
N GLU A 272 30.00 8.63 -18.39
CA GLU A 272 31.40 9.03 -18.65
C GLU A 272 31.71 9.20 -20.16
N ALA A 273 30.98 8.48 -21.02
CA ALA A 273 31.10 8.54 -22.48
C ALA A 273 30.02 9.40 -23.16
N ASP A 274 29.17 10.08 -22.40
CA ASP A 274 28.11 10.94 -22.97
C ASP A 274 28.67 12.31 -23.40
N LEU A 275 27.99 12.96 -24.34
CA LEU A 275 28.36 14.30 -24.80
C LEU A 275 28.14 15.39 -23.73
N TRP A 276 27.02 15.28 -22.99
CA TRP A 276 26.63 16.24 -21.96
C TRP A 276 26.71 15.58 -20.58
N ARG A 277 27.26 16.29 -19.61
CA ARG A 277 27.43 15.84 -18.23
C ARG A 277 26.58 16.70 -17.30
N TYR A 278 25.90 16.05 -16.37
CA TYR A 278 25.24 16.71 -15.25
C TYR A 278 26.26 16.96 -14.13
N GLU A 279 26.40 18.22 -13.71
CA GLU A 279 27.27 18.64 -12.63
C GLU A 279 26.61 19.75 -11.80
N ASN A 280 26.46 19.53 -10.49
CA ASN A 280 25.91 20.52 -9.54
C ASN A 280 24.62 21.22 -10.01
N GLY A 281 23.67 20.48 -10.58
CA GLY A 281 22.40 21.04 -11.07
C GLY A 281 22.43 21.53 -12.53
N ASN A 282 23.60 21.66 -13.14
CA ASN A 282 23.79 22.21 -14.48
C ASN A 282 24.23 21.13 -15.49
N TRP A 283 23.99 21.41 -16.77
CA TRP A 283 24.44 20.57 -17.88
C TRP A 283 25.62 21.22 -18.59
N ILE A 284 26.78 20.59 -18.52
CA ILE A 284 28.03 21.05 -19.13
C ILE A 284 28.51 20.08 -20.21
N LEU A 285 29.36 20.55 -21.12
CA LEU A 285 29.99 19.68 -22.12
C LEU A 285 30.97 18.73 -21.41
N ASN A 286 30.89 17.44 -21.71
CA ASN A 286 31.78 16.45 -21.11
C ASN A 286 33.19 16.56 -21.70
N ILE A 287 34.20 16.72 -20.83
CA ILE A 287 35.62 16.81 -21.18
C ILE A 287 36.40 15.52 -20.91
N HIS A 288 35.71 14.47 -20.46
CA HIS A 288 36.32 13.17 -20.16
C HIS A 288 36.93 12.53 -21.43
N HIS A 289 38.01 11.76 -21.30
CA HIS A 289 38.72 11.17 -22.46
C HIS A 289 37.89 10.16 -23.25
N LEU A 290 36.81 9.64 -22.65
CA LEU A 290 35.84 8.74 -23.29
C LEU A 290 34.69 9.48 -24.01
N ALA A 291 34.60 10.81 -23.88
CA ALA A 291 33.56 11.59 -24.53
C ALA A 291 33.78 11.66 -26.05
N PRO A 292 32.71 11.73 -26.87
CA PRO A 292 32.82 11.70 -28.33
C PRO A 292 33.54 12.94 -28.89
N VAL A 293 34.67 12.72 -29.56
CA VAL A 293 35.52 13.80 -30.10
C VAL A 293 35.12 14.16 -31.54
N THR A 294 34.74 13.16 -32.33
CA THR A 294 34.48 13.30 -33.79
C THR A 294 32.99 13.41 -34.15
N LYS A 295 32.68 13.92 -35.36
CA LYS A 295 31.30 14.10 -35.85
C LYS A 295 30.50 12.78 -35.98
N ILE A 296 31.19 11.66 -36.25
CA ILE A 296 30.59 10.32 -36.35
C ILE A 296 30.30 9.74 -34.97
N GLU A 297 31.21 9.90 -34.01
CA GLU A 297 30.99 9.48 -32.61
C GLU A 297 29.89 10.32 -31.96
N ARG A 298 29.80 11.61 -32.28
CA ARG A 298 28.69 12.45 -31.84
C ARG A 298 27.34 11.92 -32.31
N ALA A 299 27.22 11.32 -33.49
CA ALA A 299 25.95 10.73 -33.94
C ALA A 299 25.55 9.50 -33.09
N ASN A 300 26.51 8.62 -32.78
CA ASN A 300 26.28 7.38 -32.01
C ASN A 300 26.06 7.61 -30.50
N TYR A 301 26.69 8.65 -29.93
CA TYR A 301 26.65 8.97 -28.49
C TYR A 301 25.89 10.26 -28.16
N SER A 302 25.26 10.92 -29.14
CA SER A 302 24.38 12.09 -28.91
C SER A 302 23.17 11.78 -28.02
N ILE A 303 22.77 10.52 -27.95
CA ILE A 303 21.67 10.05 -27.10
C ILE A 303 22.27 9.64 -25.76
N GLY A 304 22.37 10.59 -24.83
CA GLY A 304 22.94 10.38 -23.48
C GLY A 304 22.44 9.08 -22.83
N ARG A 305 23.37 8.15 -22.58
CA ARG A 305 23.14 6.79 -22.07
C ARG A 305 23.29 6.70 -20.55
N GLY A 306 23.96 7.68 -19.97
CA GLY A 306 24.15 7.81 -18.55
C GLY A 306 22.84 7.86 -17.80
N VAL A 307 22.92 7.56 -16.50
CA VAL A 307 21.78 7.65 -15.59
C VAL A 307 21.17 9.06 -15.54
N PHE A 308 21.95 10.09 -15.86
CA PHE A 308 21.49 11.46 -15.98
C PHE A 308 20.99 11.72 -17.40
N ARG A 309 19.77 12.24 -17.54
CA ARG A 309 19.25 12.62 -18.86
C ARG A 309 18.58 13.99 -18.84
N LYS A 310 19.03 14.85 -19.75
CA LYS A 310 18.46 16.19 -19.96
C LYS A 310 17.09 16.05 -20.60
N VAL A 311 16.07 16.65 -19.98
CA VAL A 311 14.74 16.82 -20.56
C VAL A 311 14.55 18.30 -20.78
N SER A 312 14.61 18.72 -22.04
CA SER A 312 14.27 20.07 -22.46
C SER A 312 12.75 20.17 -22.55
N ASP A 313 12.14 20.84 -21.57
CA ASP A 313 10.77 21.30 -21.64
C ASP A 313 10.74 22.78 -22.05
N LEU A 314 9.61 23.26 -22.61
CA LEU A 314 9.48 24.57 -23.27
C LEU A 314 9.85 25.79 -22.38
N GLN A 315 9.99 25.63 -21.06
CA GLN A 315 10.29 26.71 -20.14
C GLN A 315 11.44 26.45 -19.14
N ASN A 316 11.92 25.21 -18.95
CA ASN A 316 13.03 24.90 -18.03
C ASN A 316 13.77 23.60 -18.43
N ASN A 317 15.11 23.59 -18.29
CA ASN A 317 15.92 22.38 -18.41
C ASN A 317 15.81 21.56 -17.11
N SER A 318 15.07 20.45 -17.12
CA SER A 318 14.98 19.54 -15.97
C SER A 318 15.87 18.30 -16.15
N THR A 319 16.27 17.68 -15.04
CA THR A 319 17.11 16.47 -15.06
C THR A 319 16.29 15.26 -14.66
N SER A 320 16.30 14.24 -15.53
CA SER A 320 15.59 12.98 -15.36
C SER A 320 16.54 11.81 -15.19
N LEU A 321 16.03 10.68 -14.66
CA LEU A 321 16.80 9.45 -14.50
C LEU A 321 16.56 8.51 -15.68
N PHE A 322 17.61 8.16 -16.41
CA PHE A 322 17.52 7.18 -17.49
C PHE A 322 17.94 5.78 -17.02
N ILE A 323 17.07 4.81 -17.26
CA ILE A 323 17.30 3.41 -16.94
C ILE A 323 17.55 2.66 -18.24
N ASN A 324 18.78 2.21 -18.45
CA ASN A 324 19.24 1.58 -19.69
C ASN A 324 18.61 0.21 -20.01
N THR A 325 17.91 -0.42 -19.05
CA THR A 325 17.30 -1.75 -19.25
C THR A 325 15.85 -1.84 -18.77
N ASN A 326 15.01 -2.49 -19.55
CA ASN A 326 13.62 -2.79 -19.24
C ASN A 326 13.25 -4.23 -19.63
N LYS A 327 12.92 -5.06 -18.63
CA LYS A 327 12.63 -6.49 -18.81
C LYS A 327 11.50 -6.79 -19.81
N THR A 328 10.45 -5.97 -19.84
CA THR A 328 9.23 -6.27 -20.61
C THR A 328 9.08 -5.41 -21.86
N ALA A 329 9.57 -4.17 -21.83
CA ALA A 329 9.44 -3.26 -22.96
C ALA A 329 10.59 -3.37 -23.98
N ASP A 330 11.75 -3.92 -23.59
CA ASP A 330 12.91 -4.03 -24.49
C ASP A 330 12.95 -5.34 -25.29
N VAL A 331 11.92 -6.19 -25.17
CA VAL A 331 11.90 -7.52 -25.81
C VAL A 331 11.95 -7.45 -27.34
N TYR A 332 11.46 -6.35 -27.92
CA TYR A 332 11.39 -6.11 -29.37
C TYR A 332 12.13 -4.84 -29.80
N LYS A 333 13.01 -4.31 -28.95
CA LYS A 333 13.71 -3.05 -29.19
C LYS A 333 15.18 -3.30 -29.48
N ASP A 334 15.69 -2.67 -30.53
CA ASP A 334 17.11 -2.74 -30.90
C ASP A 334 17.98 -1.89 -29.98
N GLY A 335 19.24 -2.28 -29.80
CA GLY A 335 20.16 -1.83 -28.74
C GLY A 335 20.06 -0.36 -28.34
N MET A 336 19.98 0.56 -29.31
CA MET A 336 19.92 2.00 -29.03
C MET A 336 18.56 2.51 -28.51
N SER A 337 17.48 1.77 -28.72
CA SER A 337 16.12 2.13 -28.26
C SER A 337 15.74 1.48 -26.92
N LYS A 338 16.62 0.63 -26.37
CA LYS A 338 16.43 -0.05 -25.08
C LYS A 338 16.48 0.95 -23.91
N GLY A 339 15.69 0.68 -22.88
CA GLY A 339 15.58 1.51 -21.69
C GLY A 339 14.37 2.44 -21.68
N TYR A 340 14.27 3.23 -20.61
CA TYR A 340 13.20 4.21 -20.39
C TYR A 340 13.68 5.34 -19.48
N THR A 341 13.04 6.49 -19.59
CA THR A 341 13.33 7.67 -18.78
C THR A 341 12.26 7.79 -17.68
N ILE A 342 12.70 8.02 -16.45
CA ILE A 342 11.84 8.38 -15.32
C ILE A 342 11.86 9.92 -15.24
N PRO A 343 10.77 10.60 -15.61
CA PRO A 343 10.68 12.07 -15.60
C PRO A 343 10.43 12.58 -14.17
N TRP A 344 11.30 12.20 -13.23
CA TRP A 344 11.24 12.62 -11.84
C TRP A 344 12.63 13.06 -11.39
N GLN A 345 12.77 14.35 -11.08
CA GLN A 345 13.99 14.93 -10.56
C GLN A 345 14.12 14.61 -9.06
N HIS A 346 14.70 13.46 -8.75
CA HIS A 346 14.91 13.03 -7.37
C HIS A 346 16.27 13.53 -6.85
N GLU A 347 16.30 14.73 -6.27
CA GLU A 347 17.53 15.45 -5.86
C GLU A 347 18.49 14.60 -5.02
N ARG A 348 18.00 13.93 -3.98
CA ARG A 348 18.84 13.07 -3.12
C ARG A 348 19.53 11.94 -3.91
N VAL A 349 18.81 11.29 -4.83
CA VAL A 349 19.36 10.21 -5.65
C VAL A 349 20.36 10.78 -6.65
N LEU A 350 20.05 11.91 -7.29
CA LEU A 350 20.97 12.58 -8.22
C LEU A 350 22.29 12.95 -7.54
N LYS A 351 22.23 13.56 -6.34
CA LYS A 351 23.42 13.92 -5.53
C LYS A 351 24.33 12.71 -5.29
N TRP A 352 23.78 11.59 -4.82
CA TRP A 352 24.59 10.42 -4.48
C TRP A 352 25.08 9.64 -5.70
N LEU A 353 24.32 9.61 -6.80
CA LEU A 353 24.77 9.04 -8.07
C LEU A 353 25.92 9.89 -8.66
N GLU A 354 25.86 11.21 -8.53
CA GLU A 354 26.90 12.12 -8.97
C GLU A 354 28.17 11.96 -8.11
N ALA A 355 28.03 11.92 -6.78
CA ALA A 355 29.13 11.65 -5.87
C ALA A 355 29.80 10.29 -6.16
N LEU A 356 29.00 9.26 -6.46
CA LEU A 356 29.52 7.95 -6.85
C LEU A 356 30.26 8.02 -8.19
N ARG A 357 29.72 8.69 -9.21
CA ARG A 357 30.38 8.86 -10.52
C ARG A 357 31.74 9.53 -10.34
N ASN A 358 31.79 10.65 -9.63
CA ASN A 358 33.03 11.40 -9.40
C ASN A 358 34.06 10.55 -8.63
N TRP A 359 33.61 9.74 -7.66
CA TRP A 359 34.47 8.79 -6.94
C TRP A 359 35.02 7.70 -7.87
N GLN A 360 34.19 7.15 -8.77
CA GLN A 360 34.59 6.12 -9.72
C GLN A 360 35.59 6.64 -10.76
N GLU A 361 35.40 7.85 -11.29
CA GLU A 361 36.34 8.49 -12.22
C GLU A 361 37.72 8.68 -11.59
N LYS A 362 37.77 9.09 -10.31
CA LYS A 362 39.01 9.40 -9.60
C LYS A 362 39.75 8.16 -9.07
N TYR A 363 39.05 7.24 -8.42
CA TYR A 363 39.66 6.12 -7.69
C TYR A 363 39.57 4.76 -8.40
N ASN A 364 38.75 4.66 -9.45
CA ASN A 364 38.60 3.43 -10.23
C ASN A 364 38.37 3.75 -11.72
N PRO A 365 39.31 4.42 -12.40
CA PRO A 365 39.15 4.87 -13.78
C PRO A 365 39.02 3.69 -14.76
N ILE A 366 38.37 3.94 -15.90
CA ILE A 366 38.22 2.99 -17.00
C ILE A 366 38.84 3.52 -18.29
N ASP A 367 39.53 2.64 -19.01
CA ASP A 367 40.20 3.01 -20.28
C ASP A 367 39.25 2.97 -21.48
N ARG A 368 38.18 2.18 -21.40
CA ARG A 368 37.17 2.02 -22.45
C ARG A 368 35.82 1.57 -21.88
N PRO A 369 34.70 1.83 -22.58
CA PRO A 369 33.42 1.23 -22.26
C PRO A 369 33.48 -0.31 -22.29
N THR A 370 32.88 -0.94 -21.28
CA THR A 370 32.91 -2.40 -21.13
C THR A 370 31.92 -3.04 -22.10
N ARG A 371 32.37 -4.07 -22.84
CA ARG A 371 31.48 -4.86 -23.70
C ARG A 371 30.74 -5.90 -22.87
N TRP A 372 29.45 -6.09 -23.14
CA TRP A 372 28.63 -7.06 -22.42
C TRP A 372 29.09 -8.52 -22.58
N THR A 373 29.82 -8.84 -23.65
CA THR A 373 30.43 -10.16 -23.89
C THR A 373 31.56 -10.49 -22.92
N GLU A 374 32.17 -9.49 -22.28
CA GLU A 374 33.26 -9.67 -21.33
C GLU A 374 32.74 -10.01 -19.92
N LEU A 375 31.42 -9.82 -19.68
CA LEU A 375 30.80 -10.03 -18.38
C LEU A 375 30.69 -11.52 -18.05
N LYS A 376 31.25 -11.90 -16.90
CA LYS A 376 31.19 -13.26 -16.37
C LYS A 376 29.83 -13.53 -15.72
N ARG A 377 29.47 -14.81 -15.54
CA ARG A 377 28.21 -15.23 -14.89
C ARG A 377 27.98 -14.57 -13.52
N LYS A 378 29.03 -14.39 -12.73
CA LYS A 378 28.97 -13.76 -11.40
C LYS A 378 28.47 -12.30 -11.44
N ASN A 379 28.65 -11.61 -12.57
CA ASN A 379 28.22 -10.24 -12.80
C ASN A 379 26.82 -10.18 -13.45
N LEU A 380 26.47 -11.14 -14.30
CA LEU A 380 25.15 -11.18 -14.94
C LEU A 380 24.05 -11.79 -14.03
N GLY A 381 24.44 -12.65 -13.08
CA GLY A 381 23.54 -13.46 -12.25
C GLY A 381 23.00 -14.68 -13.00
N ASP A 382 22.44 -14.46 -14.18
CA ASP A 382 21.95 -15.49 -15.10
C ASP A 382 22.84 -15.66 -16.33
N LEU A 383 22.87 -16.87 -16.89
CA LEU A 383 23.45 -17.15 -18.21
C LEU A 383 22.59 -16.51 -19.31
N LYS A 384 23.21 -15.62 -20.10
CA LYS A 384 22.64 -14.98 -21.30
C LYS A 384 23.34 -15.50 -22.56
N SER A 385 22.66 -15.46 -23.70
CA SER A 385 23.25 -15.90 -24.97
C SER A 385 24.24 -14.87 -25.50
N GLU A 386 25.24 -15.29 -26.28
CA GLU A 386 26.18 -14.36 -26.91
C GLU A 386 25.47 -13.36 -27.83
N GLN A 387 24.42 -13.81 -28.54
CA GLN A 387 23.60 -12.94 -29.38
C GLN A 387 22.98 -11.80 -28.55
N GLN A 388 22.36 -12.14 -27.40
CA GLN A 388 21.78 -11.14 -26.50
C GLN A 388 22.82 -10.18 -25.92
N LEU A 389 24.05 -10.65 -25.66
CA LEU A 389 25.12 -9.80 -25.15
C LEU A 389 25.67 -8.87 -26.25
N LYS A 390 25.77 -9.34 -27.49
CA LYS A 390 26.20 -8.53 -28.65
C LYS A 390 25.19 -7.43 -29.01
N GLU A 391 23.90 -7.66 -28.79
CA GLU A 391 22.85 -6.65 -29.00
C GLU A 391 22.86 -5.50 -27.98
N MET A 392 23.58 -5.64 -26.86
CA MET A 392 23.63 -4.61 -25.82
C MET A 392 24.78 -3.63 -26.14
N PRO A 393 24.53 -2.31 -26.09
CA PRO A 393 25.58 -1.34 -26.35
C PRO A 393 26.69 -1.44 -25.30
N PRO A 394 27.96 -1.12 -25.64
CA PRO A 394 29.01 -0.95 -24.64
C PRO A 394 28.58 0.08 -23.58
N THR A 395 28.87 -0.19 -22.32
CA THR A 395 28.40 0.63 -21.18
C THR A 395 29.52 0.94 -20.20
N CYS A 396 29.49 2.15 -19.65
CA CYS A 396 30.34 2.58 -18.54
C CYS A 396 29.57 2.34 -17.24
N PHE A 397 29.77 1.18 -16.60
CA PHE A 397 28.99 0.83 -15.39
C PHE A 397 29.31 1.78 -14.23
N LEU A 398 28.27 2.42 -13.69
CA LEU A 398 28.37 3.31 -12.52
C LEU A 398 28.64 2.51 -11.24
N PHE A 399 27.96 1.39 -11.06
CA PHE A 399 28.09 0.53 -9.88
C PHE A 399 29.17 -0.53 -10.09
N ARG A 400 30.42 -0.09 -10.18
CA ARG A 400 31.61 -0.96 -10.29
C ARG A 400 32.33 -1.08 -8.94
N ASN A 401 32.80 -2.28 -8.58
CA ASN A 401 33.44 -2.50 -7.27
C ASN A 401 34.96 -2.61 -7.41
N ARG A 402 35.69 -1.66 -6.81
CA ARG A 402 37.16 -1.70 -6.77
C ARG A 402 37.70 -2.72 -5.77
N ALA A 403 36.90 -3.15 -4.80
CA ALA A 403 37.32 -4.08 -3.75
C ALA A 403 37.33 -5.56 -4.17
N VAL A 404 37.21 -5.85 -5.47
CA VAL A 404 37.24 -7.22 -6.00
C VAL A 404 38.69 -7.72 -6.07
N GLU A 405 38.91 -9.02 -5.90
CA GLU A 405 40.26 -9.60 -5.87
C GLU A 405 40.99 -9.55 -7.23
N LEU A 406 40.25 -9.65 -8.34
CA LEU A 406 40.80 -9.66 -9.69
C LEU A 406 40.69 -8.28 -10.34
N SER A 407 41.81 -7.75 -10.82
CA SER A 407 41.88 -6.43 -11.47
C SER A 407 41.05 -6.33 -12.75
N GLU A 408 40.87 -7.42 -13.47
CA GLU A 408 40.01 -7.50 -14.66
C GLU A 408 38.54 -7.14 -14.35
N ASP A 409 38.09 -7.38 -13.12
CA ASP A 409 36.69 -7.19 -12.75
C ASP A 409 36.40 -5.77 -12.23
N PHE A 410 37.41 -4.89 -12.16
CA PHE A 410 37.25 -3.52 -11.66
C PHE A 410 36.29 -2.66 -12.50
N ALA A 411 36.17 -2.97 -13.79
CA ALA A 411 35.24 -2.31 -14.71
C ALA A 411 33.83 -2.96 -14.72
N PHE A 412 33.65 -4.10 -14.05
CA PHE A 412 32.41 -4.86 -14.08
C PHE A 412 31.42 -4.41 -13.01
N PRO A 413 30.10 -4.59 -13.25
CA PRO A 413 29.10 -4.23 -12.28
C PRO A 413 29.17 -5.13 -11.03
N VAL A 414 28.88 -4.54 -9.87
CA VAL A 414 28.76 -5.22 -8.56
C VAL A 414 27.92 -6.49 -8.66
N SER A 415 28.21 -7.54 -7.88
CA SER A 415 27.42 -8.79 -7.90
C SER A 415 26.05 -8.63 -7.23
N ASP A 416 25.05 -9.43 -7.60
CA ASP A 416 23.75 -9.45 -6.92
C ASP A 416 23.88 -9.92 -5.47
N LYS A 417 24.78 -10.89 -5.24
CA LYS A 417 25.05 -11.47 -3.92
C LYS A 417 25.61 -10.45 -2.93
N ASP A 418 26.43 -9.53 -3.38
CA ASP A 418 27.07 -8.54 -2.50
C ASP A 418 26.03 -7.53 -1.99
N VAL A 419 25.16 -7.05 -2.87
CA VAL A 419 24.01 -6.20 -2.49
C VAL A 419 23.03 -6.96 -1.58
N MET A 420 22.77 -8.24 -1.84
CA MET A 420 21.91 -9.07 -0.98
C MET A 420 22.48 -9.29 0.42
N ARG A 421 23.81 -9.45 0.55
CA ARG A 421 24.49 -9.57 1.85
C ARG A 421 24.39 -8.28 2.65
N LEU A 422 24.60 -7.13 2.00
CA LEU A 422 24.44 -5.83 2.66
C LEU A 422 22.99 -5.61 3.12
N TRP A 423 22.01 -5.98 2.28
CA TRP A 423 20.59 -5.93 2.63
C TRP A 423 20.24 -6.80 3.84
N PHE A 424 20.78 -8.02 3.90
CA PHE A 424 20.61 -8.91 5.05
C PHE A 424 21.14 -8.26 6.34
N LYS A 425 22.33 -7.64 6.29
CA LYS A 425 22.90 -6.92 7.44
C LYS A 425 22.03 -5.74 7.87
N LEU A 426 21.48 -5.01 6.90
CA LEU A 426 20.60 -3.87 7.15
C LEU A 426 19.31 -4.29 7.84
N LEU A 427 18.64 -5.34 7.34
CA LEU A 427 17.44 -5.88 8.00
C LEU A 427 17.73 -6.46 9.37
N LYS A 428 18.88 -7.11 9.57
CA LYS A 428 19.28 -7.61 10.88
C LYS A 428 19.50 -6.49 11.89
N ASN A 429 20.05 -5.35 11.45
CA ASN A 429 20.19 -4.18 12.30
C ASN A 429 18.81 -3.62 12.69
N LEU A 430 17.88 -3.52 11.74
CA LEU A 430 16.51 -3.10 12.03
C LEU A 430 15.80 -4.05 13.00
N GLU A 431 15.99 -5.36 12.86
CA GLU A 431 15.48 -6.37 13.80
C GLU A 431 15.99 -6.14 15.22
N GLN A 432 17.28 -5.83 15.37
CA GLN A 432 17.88 -5.48 16.66
C GLN A 432 17.32 -4.16 17.22
N ARG A 433 17.07 -3.16 16.38
CA ARG A 433 16.46 -1.88 16.82
C ARG A 433 15.03 -2.09 17.30
N CYS A 434 14.21 -2.83 16.56
CA CYS A 434 12.85 -3.19 17.00
C CYS A 434 12.86 -3.93 18.34
N PHE A 435 13.77 -4.90 18.50
CA PHE A 435 13.94 -5.62 19.76
C PHE A 435 14.33 -4.69 20.91
N ASN A 436 15.29 -3.79 20.71
CA ASN A 436 15.72 -2.82 21.73
C ASN A 436 14.61 -1.81 22.10
N ARG A 437 13.67 -1.53 21.18
CA ARG A 437 12.50 -0.69 21.44
C ARG A 437 11.34 -1.44 22.11
N GLY A 438 11.44 -2.77 22.28
CA GLY A 438 10.38 -3.60 22.82
C GLY A 438 9.19 -3.80 21.87
N GLU A 439 9.37 -3.58 20.57
CA GLU A 439 8.33 -3.82 19.56
C GLU A 439 8.09 -5.32 19.40
N THR A 440 6.86 -5.75 19.63
CA THR A 440 6.42 -7.14 19.48
C THR A 440 5.22 -7.24 18.54
N LEU A 441 5.03 -8.42 17.97
CA LEU A 441 3.82 -8.78 17.26
C LEU A 441 2.62 -8.83 18.24
N THR A 442 1.40 -8.85 17.72
CA THR A 442 0.17 -8.90 18.54
C THR A 442 0.07 -10.14 19.44
N ASN A 443 0.84 -11.19 19.14
CA ASN A 443 0.97 -12.41 19.92
C ASN A 443 2.12 -12.37 20.97
N GLY A 444 2.82 -11.23 21.11
CA GLY A 444 3.94 -11.06 22.03
C GLY A 444 5.30 -11.56 21.51
N GLU A 445 5.37 -12.11 20.30
CA GLU A 445 6.63 -12.58 19.71
C GLU A 445 7.47 -11.41 19.16
N PRO A 446 8.82 -11.51 19.18
CA PRO A 446 9.68 -10.48 18.59
C PRO A 446 9.52 -10.44 17.07
N ILE A 447 9.53 -9.23 16.51
CA ILE A 447 9.43 -9.03 15.05
C ILE A 447 10.69 -9.58 14.37
N GLN A 448 10.53 -10.46 13.39
CA GLN A 448 11.63 -11.04 12.62
C GLN A 448 11.63 -10.55 11.17
N PHE A 449 12.76 -10.04 10.69
CA PHE A 449 12.94 -9.62 9.29
C PHE A 449 13.83 -10.59 8.50
N VAL A 450 14.68 -11.32 9.22
CA VAL A 450 15.63 -12.28 8.68
C VAL A 450 15.20 -13.71 8.99
N LYS A 451 15.44 -14.66 8.08
CA LYS A 451 15.12 -16.07 8.33
C LYS A 451 16.24 -16.72 9.16
N PRO A 452 15.92 -17.45 10.25
CA PRO A 452 16.93 -18.21 10.98
C PRO A 452 17.55 -19.28 10.06
N SER A 453 18.87 -19.46 10.14
CA SER A 453 19.54 -20.48 9.33
C SER A 453 19.21 -21.87 9.87
N GLN A 454 18.50 -22.67 9.08
CA GLN A 454 18.28 -24.08 9.39
C GLN A 454 19.49 -24.90 8.90
N GLY A 455 20.24 -25.52 9.81
CA GLY A 455 21.35 -26.45 9.53
C GLY A 455 22.75 -25.99 9.94
N VAL A 456 23.77 -26.80 9.62
CA VAL A 456 25.20 -26.58 9.96
C VAL A 456 25.82 -25.36 9.26
N PHE A 457 25.17 -24.86 8.19
CA PHE A 457 25.68 -23.73 7.40
C PHE A 457 24.83 -22.48 7.58
N THR A 458 25.44 -21.41 8.09
CA THR A 458 24.83 -20.08 8.23
C THR A 458 24.62 -19.42 6.85
N ASN A 459 23.37 -19.20 6.45
CA ASN A 459 23.02 -18.52 5.20
C ASN A 459 22.78 -17.02 5.44
N TYR A 460 23.66 -16.16 4.94
CA TYR A 460 23.65 -14.70 5.21
C TYR A 460 22.95 -13.87 4.11
N THR A 461 21.98 -14.46 3.42
CA THR A 461 21.25 -13.81 2.31
C THR A 461 19.75 -14.04 2.34
N THR A 462 19.24 -14.93 3.19
CA THR A 462 17.83 -15.30 3.24
C THR A 462 17.06 -14.42 4.21
N THR A 463 16.10 -13.65 3.68
CA THR A 463 15.26 -12.71 4.43
C THR A 463 13.77 -13.02 4.19
N PHE A 464 12.90 -12.60 5.11
CA PHE A 464 11.44 -12.63 4.86
C PHE A 464 11.04 -11.60 3.80
N PHE A 465 11.79 -10.50 3.73
CA PHE A 465 11.63 -9.41 2.76
C PHE A 465 12.80 -9.40 1.78
N PRO A 466 12.76 -10.16 0.67
CA PRO A 466 13.82 -10.11 -0.34
C PRO A 466 13.91 -8.72 -0.99
N LEU A 467 15.05 -8.34 -1.57
CA LEU A 467 15.26 -7.03 -2.24
C LEU A 467 14.21 -6.70 -3.33
N HIS A 468 13.55 -7.71 -3.89
CA HIS A 468 12.46 -7.48 -4.83
C HIS A 468 11.19 -6.99 -4.14
N SER A 469 10.96 -7.33 -2.88
CA SER A 469 9.83 -6.84 -2.09
C SER A 469 9.85 -5.32 -1.94
N LEU A 470 11.03 -4.67 -1.85
CA LEU A 470 11.13 -3.20 -1.82
C LEU A 470 10.44 -2.52 -3.00
N ARG A 471 10.50 -3.12 -4.20
CA ARG A 471 9.78 -2.58 -5.36
C ARG A 471 8.28 -2.66 -5.16
N VAL A 472 7.78 -3.75 -4.59
CA VAL A 472 6.36 -3.91 -4.25
C VAL A 472 5.97 -2.86 -3.22
N SER A 473 6.70 -2.81 -2.10
CA SER A 473 6.47 -1.87 -1.00
C SER A 473 6.40 -0.43 -1.46
N LEU A 474 7.41 0.06 -2.20
CA LEU A 474 7.44 1.44 -2.66
C LEU A 474 6.29 1.75 -3.63
N ILE A 475 5.93 0.83 -4.53
CA ILE A 475 4.76 1.02 -5.41
C ILE A 475 3.48 1.07 -4.58
N THR A 476 3.32 0.18 -3.60
CA THR A 476 2.15 0.15 -2.70
C THR A 476 2.06 1.45 -1.91
N SER A 477 3.13 1.89 -1.27
CA SER A 477 3.16 3.12 -0.47
C SER A 477 2.92 4.36 -1.31
N PHE A 478 3.54 4.50 -2.49
CA PHE A 478 3.28 5.66 -3.36
C PHE A 478 1.85 5.66 -3.92
N ALA A 479 1.26 4.50 -4.20
CA ALA A 479 -0.10 4.41 -4.72
C ALA A 479 -1.16 4.68 -3.65
N LEU A 480 -1.04 4.04 -2.48
CA LEU A 480 -2.03 4.09 -1.42
C LEU A 480 -1.80 5.28 -0.50
N GLU A 481 -0.63 5.37 0.14
CA GLU A 481 -0.34 6.44 1.11
C GLU A 481 0.00 7.77 0.40
N GLY A 482 0.73 7.70 -0.72
CA GLY A 482 1.12 8.88 -1.49
C GLY A 482 0.08 9.39 -2.49
N GLY A 483 -1.02 8.66 -2.70
CA GLY A 483 -2.09 9.06 -3.63
C GLY A 483 -1.69 9.18 -5.10
N VAL A 484 -0.53 8.64 -5.51
CA VAL A 484 -0.04 8.78 -6.89
C VAL A 484 -0.86 7.88 -7.82
N PRO A 485 -1.44 8.41 -8.91
CA PRO A 485 -2.22 7.61 -9.85
C PRO A 485 -1.46 6.38 -10.37
N ILE A 486 -2.10 5.20 -10.31
CA ILE A 486 -1.52 3.92 -10.76
C ILE A 486 -0.95 3.99 -12.19
N PRO A 487 -1.60 4.66 -13.18
CA PRO A 487 -1.03 4.78 -14.52
C PRO A 487 0.35 5.46 -14.57
N ILE A 488 0.54 6.48 -13.73
CA ILE A 488 1.80 7.24 -13.60
C ILE A 488 2.88 6.33 -12.99
N LEU A 489 2.58 5.69 -11.86
CA LEU A 489 3.52 4.75 -11.21
C LEU A 489 3.89 3.60 -12.13
N SER A 490 2.91 3.06 -12.85
CA SER A 490 3.09 1.93 -13.76
C SER A 490 4.00 2.26 -14.93
N LYS A 491 3.71 3.36 -15.66
CA LYS A 491 4.39 3.68 -16.92
C LYS A 491 5.67 4.48 -16.72
N LEU A 492 5.65 5.47 -15.84
CA LEU A 492 6.72 6.47 -15.72
C LEU A 492 7.77 6.10 -14.67
N VAL A 493 7.37 5.44 -13.57
CA VAL A 493 8.29 5.11 -12.47
C VAL A 493 8.74 3.65 -12.53
N ALA A 494 7.79 2.73 -12.69
CA ALA A 494 8.06 1.29 -12.72
C ALA A 494 8.48 0.78 -14.11
N GLY A 495 8.12 1.48 -15.20
CA GLY A 495 8.41 1.07 -16.57
C GLY A 495 7.69 -0.23 -16.98
N HIS A 496 6.53 -0.53 -16.41
CA HIS A 496 5.72 -1.69 -16.78
C HIS A 496 5.04 -1.47 -18.14
N SER A 497 5.06 -2.48 -19.00
CA SER A 497 4.38 -2.43 -20.30
C SER A 497 2.85 -2.52 -20.20
N ARG A 498 2.32 -3.08 -19.11
CA ARG A 498 0.87 -3.22 -18.87
C ARG A 498 0.53 -2.81 -17.43
N ILE A 499 -0.55 -2.03 -17.27
CA ILE A 499 -1.00 -1.51 -15.96
C ILE A 499 -1.38 -2.64 -14.99
N ILE A 500 -1.88 -3.77 -15.50
CA ILE A 500 -2.24 -4.94 -14.68
C ILE A 500 -1.07 -5.47 -13.82
N MET A 501 0.17 -5.29 -14.29
CA MET A 501 1.36 -5.66 -13.52
C MET A 501 1.56 -4.76 -12.30
N THR A 502 1.05 -3.53 -12.32
CA THR A 502 1.11 -2.56 -11.22
C THR A 502 -0.06 -2.73 -10.25
N LEU A 503 -1.26 -3.01 -10.76
CA LEU A 503 -2.43 -3.41 -9.95
C LEU A 503 -2.12 -4.63 -9.07
N TYR A 504 -1.30 -5.55 -9.57
CA TYR A 504 -0.82 -6.70 -8.79
C TYR A 504 0.01 -6.31 -7.54
N TYR A 505 0.58 -5.10 -7.50
CA TYR A 505 1.35 -4.59 -6.36
C TYR A 505 0.53 -3.71 -5.40
N THR A 506 -0.63 -3.20 -5.81
CA THR A 506 -1.54 -2.46 -4.92
C THR A 506 -2.40 -3.45 -4.15
N LYS A 507 -1.81 -4.09 -3.15
CA LYS A 507 -2.54 -4.94 -2.20
C LYS A 507 -3.26 -4.03 -1.21
N VAL A 508 -4.54 -3.78 -1.47
CA VAL A 508 -5.39 -2.99 -0.59
C VAL A 508 -5.91 -3.91 0.53
N GLY A 509 -5.61 -3.58 1.79
CA GLY A 509 -6.22 -4.26 2.92
C GLY A 509 -7.68 -3.85 3.08
N GLN A 510 -8.56 -4.75 3.52
CA GLN A 510 -10.00 -4.48 3.68
C GLN A 510 -10.27 -3.26 4.58
N ALA A 511 -9.57 -3.14 5.71
CA ALA A 511 -9.69 -1.99 6.62
C ALA A 511 -9.32 -0.65 5.96
N TYR A 512 -8.29 -0.65 5.10
CA TYR A 512 -7.89 0.56 4.37
C TYR A 512 -8.92 0.93 3.29
N MET A 513 -9.51 -0.06 2.61
CA MET A 513 -10.58 0.18 1.65
C MET A 513 -11.79 0.85 2.31
N GLN A 514 -12.24 0.32 3.46
CA GLN A 514 -13.37 0.89 4.20
C GLN A 514 -13.10 2.35 4.60
N LYS A 515 -11.91 2.62 5.15
CA LYS A 515 -11.51 3.99 5.48
C LYS A 515 -11.53 4.92 4.28
N VAL A 516 -10.91 4.54 3.16
CA VAL A 516 -10.85 5.37 1.94
C VAL A 516 -12.23 5.59 1.33
N MET A 517 -13.08 4.57 1.32
CA MET A 517 -14.44 4.70 0.81
C MET A 517 -15.28 5.64 1.69
N ASN A 518 -15.20 5.51 3.02
CA ASN A 518 -15.90 6.42 3.94
C ASN A 518 -15.40 7.87 3.79
N GLU A 519 -14.08 8.08 3.65
CA GLU A 519 -13.51 9.41 3.38
C GLU A 519 -13.98 9.97 2.02
N ALA A 520 -14.11 9.12 1.00
CA ALA A 520 -14.60 9.52 -0.30
C ALA A 520 -16.09 9.89 -0.25
N GLU A 521 -16.90 9.13 0.48
CA GLU A 521 -18.33 9.39 0.69
C GLU A 521 -18.54 10.73 1.40
N SER A 522 -17.82 10.98 2.50
CA SER A 522 -17.86 12.27 3.20
C SER A 522 -17.47 13.46 2.29
N LYS A 523 -16.45 13.30 1.44
CA LYS A 523 -16.08 14.33 0.46
C LYS A 523 -17.18 14.55 -0.58
N LEU A 524 -17.83 13.48 -1.04
CA LEU A 524 -18.93 13.56 -2.00
C LEU A 524 -20.14 14.28 -1.41
N GLU A 525 -20.47 14.06 -0.14
CA GLU A 525 -21.55 14.79 0.57
C GLU A 525 -21.26 16.29 0.71
N LEU A 526 -20.03 16.68 1.05
CA LEU A 526 -19.65 18.09 1.11
C LEU A 526 -19.73 18.73 -0.29
N THR A 527 -19.18 18.05 -1.28
CA THR A 527 -19.23 18.50 -2.68
C THR A 527 -20.66 18.59 -3.20
N SER A 528 -21.58 17.71 -2.77
CA SER A 528 -22.98 17.74 -3.23
C SER A 528 -23.73 18.95 -2.65
N LYS A 529 -23.48 19.32 -1.39
CA LYS A 529 -24.03 20.55 -0.78
C LYS A 529 -23.51 21.81 -1.49
N GLU A 530 -22.23 21.84 -1.86
CA GLU A 530 -21.65 22.95 -2.65
C GLU A 530 -22.27 23.03 -4.05
N LYS A 531 -22.38 21.90 -4.76
CA LYS A 531 -23.05 21.83 -6.07
C LYS A 531 -24.52 22.25 -6.01
N PHE A 532 -25.22 21.93 -4.93
CA PHE A 532 -26.60 22.37 -4.73
C PHE A 532 -26.67 23.91 -4.61
N LYS A 533 -25.72 24.54 -3.92
CA LYS A 533 -25.60 26.00 -3.89
C LYS A 533 -25.32 26.57 -5.28
N GLU A 534 -24.38 25.99 -6.03
CA GLU A 534 -24.10 26.41 -7.42
C GLU A 534 -25.33 26.26 -8.33
N PHE A 535 -26.10 25.18 -8.16
CA PHE A 535 -27.34 24.96 -8.87
C PHE A 535 -28.37 26.06 -8.60
N LEU A 536 -28.55 26.46 -7.33
CA LEU A 536 -29.47 27.55 -6.96
C LEU A 536 -29.09 28.91 -7.57
N ILE A 537 -27.80 29.15 -7.79
CA ILE A 537 -27.29 30.39 -8.40
C ILE A 537 -27.55 30.40 -9.91
N ASN A 538 -27.33 29.27 -10.58
CA ASN A 538 -27.30 29.20 -12.04
C ASN A 538 -28.64 28.81 -12.69
N SER A 539 -29.65 28.43 -11.90
CA SER A 539 -30.92 27.91 -12.42
C SER A 539 -32.02 28.96 -12.49
N GLU A 540 -33.00 28.74 -13.37
CA GLU A 540 -34.17 29.60 -13.52
C GLU A 540 -35.22 29.36 -12.42
N TYR A 541 -36.07 30.37 -12.16
CA TYR A 541 -37.05 30.35 -11.06
C TYR A 541 -37.97 29.11 -11.09
N GLU A 542 -38.46 28.69 -12.25
CA GLU A 542 -39.32 27.51 -12.37
C GLU A 542 -38.58 26.19 -12.06
N GLN A 543 -37.29 26.13 -12.41
CA GLN A 543 -36.46 24.96 -12.11
C GLN A 543 -36.16 24.88 -10.61
N ILE A 544 -35.88 26.01 -9.97
CA ILE A 544 -35.66 26.11 -8.52
C ILE A 544 -36.93 25.70 -7.76
N LYS A 545 -38.10 26.18 -8.18
CA LYS A 545 -39.39 25.85 -7.55
C LYS A 545 -39.66 24.33 -7.52
N ASN A 546 -39.24 23.60 -8.55
CA ASN A 546 -39.48 22.15 -8.68
C ASN A 546 -38.36 21.28 -8.06
N SER A 547 -37.28 21.87 -7.57
CA SER A 547 -36.08 21.14 -7.11
C SER A 547 -35.72 21.40 -5.64
N VAL A 548 -36.52 22.22 -4.96
CA VAL A 548 -36.22 22.75 -3.64
C VAL A 548 -37.39 22.53 -2.69
N ALA A 549 -37.08 22.15 -1.44
CA ALA A 549 -38.04 22.04 -0.36
C ALA A 549 -38.03 23.31 0.51
N PHE A 550 -39.21 23.83 0.84
CA PHE A 550 -39.40 25.07 1.57
C PHE A 550 -40.75 25.10 2.29
N GLN A 551 -40.84 25.91 3.34
CA GLN A 551 -42.07 26.06 4.11
C GLN A 551 -43.05 27.05 3.47
N ASP A 552 -42.53 28.16 2.94
CA ASP A 552 -43.30 29.23 2.30
C ASP A 552 -42.61 29.75 1.03
N ILE A 553 -43.40 30.29 0.09
CA ILE A 553 -42.95 30.79 -1.21
C ILE A 553 -42.03 32.02 -1.06
N SER A 554 -42.10 32.75 0.06
CA SER A 554 -41.20 33.89 0.37
C SER A 554 -39.72 33.53 0.22
N SER A 555 -39.36 32.29 0.52
CA SER A 555 -38.00 31.77 0.38
C SER A 555 -37.46 31.83 -1.06
N LEU A 556 -38.28 31.45 -2.05
CA LEU A 556 -37.93 31.49 -3.47
C LEU A 556 -37.71 32.94 -3.95
N ASN A 557 -38.51 33.87 -3.44
CA ASN A 557 -38.36 35.29 -3.76
C ASN A 557 -37.06 35.87 -3.19
N ALA A 558 -36.62 35.40 -2.02
CA ALA A 558 -35.35 35.79 -1.41
C ALA A 558 -34.13 35.21 -2.16
N ILE A 559 -34.27 34.07 -2.82
CA ILE A 559 -33.25 33.58 -3.77
C ILE A 559 -33.24 34.47 -5.03
N ALA A 560 -34.42 34.80 -5.56
CA ALA A 560 -34.57 35.57 -6.79
C ALA A 560 -33.99 36.99 -6.71
N SER A 561 -33.83 37.56 -5.51
CA SER A 561 -33.14 38.84 -5.30
C SER A 561 -31.61 38.80 -5.50
N LYS A 562 -31.01 37.61 -5.73
CA LYS A 562 -29.61 37.39 -6.16
C LYS A 562 -28.51 38.04 -5.31
N THR A 563 -28.74 38.27 -4.02
CA THR A 563 -27.72 38.73 -3.08
C THR A 563 -26.92 37.54 -2.52
N GLU A 564 -25.97 37.04 -3.32
CA GLU A 564 -25.17 35.83 -3.03
C GLU A 564 -24.34 35.90 -1.74
N VAL A 565 -23.85 37.11 -1.40
CA VAL A 565 -22.95 37.33 -0.25
C VAL A 565 -23.69 37.11 1.08
N SER A 566 -25.02 37.24 1.11
CA SER A 566 -25.79 37.06 2.34
C SER A 566 -26.21 35.61 2.60
N TRP A 567 -25.91 34.65 1.72
CA TRP A 567 -26.40 33.27 1.91
C TRP A 567 -25.55 32.51 2.93
N GLN A 568 -26.18 32.07 4.02
CA GLN A 568 -25.54 31.22 5.02
C GLN A 568 -25.91 29.75 4.79
N MET A 569 -24.90 28.91 4.57
CA MET A 569 -25.05 27.45 4.56
C MET A 569 -25.11 26.94 6.00
N MET A 570 -26.06 26.07 6.27
CA MET A 570 -26.27 25.39 7.56
C MET A 570 -26.37 23.88 7.31
N ASP A 571 -26.24 23.08 8.37
CA ASP A 571 -26.28 21.62 8.23
C ASP A 571 -27.59 21.09 7.64
N ARG A 572 -28.71 21.79 7.89
CA ARG A 572 -30.06 21.37 7.49
C ARG A 572 -30.50 21.98 6.15
N GLY A 573 -29.79 23.00 5.66
CA GLY A 573 -30.20 23.77 4.49
C GLY A 573 -29.55 25.15 4.42
N ILE A 574 -30.17 26.07 3.69
CA ILE A 574 -29.61 27.37 3.32
C ILE A 574 -30.54 28.48 3.84
N CYS A 575 -29.94 29.53 4.40
CA CYS A 575 -30.62 30.77 4.73
C CYS A 575 -30.24 31.86 3.71
N PRO A 576 -31.13 32.24 2.77
CA PRO A 576 -30.85 33.29 1.77
C PRO A 576 -30.62 34.69 2.39
N VAL A 577 -31.18 34.93 3.58
CA VAL A 577 -31.14 36.22 4.29
C VAL A 577 -30.06 36.27 5.38
N GLY A 578 -29.09 35.36 5.37
CA GLY A 578 -27.90 35.45 6.24
C GLY A 578 -28.19 35.46 7.73
N CYS A 579 -29.22 34.73 8.17
CA CYS A 579 -29.69 34.69 9.56
C CYS A 579 -30.22 36.03 10.12
N GLN A 580 -30.48 37.05 9.29
CA GLN A 580 -30.98 38.36 9.75
C GLN A 580 -32.52 38.48 9.72
N GLY A 581 -33.24 37.53 9.14
CA GLY A 581 -34.71 37.54 9.01
C GLY A 581 -35.48 36.76 10.06
N CYS A 582 -34.90 36.46 11.24
CA CYS A 582 -35.58 35.62 12.24
C CYS A 582 -36.76 36.35 12.92
N GLU A 583 -36.73 37.69 13.00
CA GLU A 583 -37.79 38.50 13.64
C GLU A 583 -39.06 38.61 12.80
N ASN A 584 -38.99 38.34 11.49
CA ASN A 584 -40.12 38.39 10.56
C ASN A 584 -40.31 37.06 9.80
N GLY A 585 -39.74 35.98 10.32
CA GLY A 585 -39.67 34.67 9.66
C GLY A 585 -40.79 33.70 10.04
N GLY A 586 -41.65 34.07 10.99
CA GLY A 586 -42.74 33.24 11.52
C GLY A 586 -44.04 33.38 10.73
N GLU A 587 -45.15 33.02 11.39
CA GLU A 587 -46.49 33.01 10.81
C GLU A 587 -47.01 34.42 10.52
N GLN A 588 -47.87 34.53 9.51
CA GLN A 588 -48.47 35.78 9.08
C GLN A 588 -49.58 36.23 10.05
N PHE A 589 -49.58 37.51 10.45
CA PHE A 589 -50.71 38.07 11.20
C PHE A 589 -51.95 38.23 10.29
N ALA A 590 -53.14 38.02 10.85
CA ALA A 590 -54.39 38.33 10.17
C ALA A 590 -54.43 39.81 9.76
N LYS A 591 -54.81 40.10 8.51
CA LYS A 591 -54.91 41.47 8.00
C LYS A 591 -55.98 42.25 8.76
N LEU A 592 -55.58 43.22 9.58
CA LEU A 592 -56.49 44.26 10.06
C LEU A 592 -56.60 45.34 8.98
N GLY A 593 -57.59 45.21 8.09
CA GLY A 593 -57.86 46.20 7.02
C GLY A 593 -56.77 46.30 5.93
N ASN A 594 -56.40 47.53 5.54
CA ASN A 594 -55.44 47.82 4.45
C ASN A 594 -53.97 47.88 4.89
N ALA A 595 -53.62 47.39 6.09
CA ALA A 595 -52.24 47.40 6.57
C ALA A 595 -51.33 46.43 5.78
N PRO A 596 -50.02 46.74 5.63
CA PRO A 596 -49.05 45.83 5.02
C PRO A 596 -48.98 44.52 5.81
N ILE A 597 -48.73 43.42 5.10
CA ILE A 597 -48.64 42.08 5.68
C ILE A 597 -47.45 42.04 6.65
N SER A 598 -47.74 41.92 7.95
CA SER A 598 -46.75 41.73 9.00
C SER A 598 -46.61 40.25 9.36
N TYR A 599 -45.39 39.86 9.73
CA TYR A 599 -45.04 38.50 10.12
C TYR A 599 -44.56 38.50 11.56
N SER A 600 -44.88 37.43 12.27
CA SER A 600 -44.35 37.19 13.61
C SER A 600 -42.89 36.76 13.58
N PRO A 601 -42.16 36.88 14.71
CA PRO A 601 -40.87 36.21 14.88
C PRO A 601 -41.00 34.71 14.70
N VAL A 602 -39.94 34.07 14.21
CA VAL A 602 -39.86 32.60 14.16
C VAL A 602 -40.11 32.05 15.57
N ALA A 603 -40.97 31.04 15.66
CA ALA A 603 -41.24 30.35 16.91
C ALA A 603 -39.92 29.84 17.51
N ARG A 604 -39.72 30.04 18.82
CA ARG A 604 -38.53 29.52 19.49
C ARG A 604 -38.55 27.99 19.46
N ASP A 605 -37.38 27.38 19.41
CA ASP A 605 -37.28 25.93 19.57
C ASP A 605 -37.59 25.51 21.01
N PHE A 606 -37.66 24.21 21.26
CA PHE A 606 -37.93 23.67 22.60
C PHE A 606 -36.86 24.01 23.66
N GLN A 607 -35.67 24.48 23.23
CA GLN A 607 -34.59 24.94 24.12
C GLN A 607 -34.66 26.45 24.36
N GLY A 608 -35.56 27.16 23.69
CA GLY A 608 -35.74 28.60 23.80
C GLY A 608 -34.88 29.42 22.84
N ASN A 609 -34.19 28.80 21.88
CA ASN A 609 -33.41 29.50 20.87
C ASN A 609 -34.33 30.15 19.83
N SER A 610 -33.96 31.36 19.40
CA SER A 610 -34.71 32.13 18.39
C SER A 610 -34.48 31.67 16.94
N LYS A 611 -33.59 30.71 16.70
CA LYS A 611 -33.15 30.27 15.36
C LYS A 611 -33.71 28.91 14.97
N ASN A 612 -35.03 28.76 15.00
CA ASN A 612 -35.69 27.55 14.54
C ASN A 612 -35.89 27.56 13.01
N CYS A 613 -34.83 27.25 12.27
CA CYS A 613 -34.83 27.37 10.80
C CYS A 613 -35.91 26.52 10.12
N VAL A 614 -36.26 25.36 10.66
CA VAL A 614 -37.26 24.46 10.06
C VAL A 614 -38.65 25.10 9.98
N ARG A 615 -38.99 25.95 10.94
CA ARG A 615 -40.25 26.72 10.96
C ARG A 615 -40.15 28.08 10.29
N CYS A 616 -38.98 28.47 9.79
CA CYS A 616 -38.76 29.77 9.20
C CYS A 616 -39.20 29.81 7.73
N ARG A 617 -39.99 30.81 7.36
CA ARG A 617 -40.44 31.04 5.98
C ARG A 617 -39.31 31.28 4.98
N TRP A 618 -38.15 31.73 5.46
CA TRP A 618 -36.97 32.02 4.62
C TRP A 618 -36.12 30.77 4.36
N PHE A 619 -36.35 29.69 5.09
CA PHE A 619 -35.49 28.52 5.07
C PHE A 619 -35.72 27.66 3.83
N ILE A 620 -34.61 27.18 3.28
CA ILE A 620 -34.56 26.43 2.03
C ILE A 620 -33.73 25.18 2.22
N THR A 621 -34.20 24.06 1.71
CA THR A 621 -33.49 22.79 1.76
C THR A 621 -33.73 21.98 0.49
N GLY A 622 -33.08 20.83 0.38
CA GLY A 622 -33.19 19.96 -0.79
C GLY A 622 -32.63 18.57 -0.51
N PRO A 623 -32.68 17.66 -1.51
CA PRO A 623 -32.25 16.28 -1.35
C PRO A 623 -30.83 16.10 -0.79
N ALA A 624 -29.91 17.03 -1.09
CA ALA A 624 -28.53 17.00 -0.55
C ALA A 624 -28.44 17.16 0.98
N PHE A 625 -29.47 17.70 1.62
CA PHE A 625 -29.53 17.90 3.09
C PHE A 625 -30.42 16.86 3.78
N LEU A 626 -31.00 15.92 3.04
CA LEU A 626 -31.93 14.92 3.56
C LEU A 626 -31.38 14.14 4.77
N PRO A 627 -30.12 13.62 4.76
CA PRO A 627 -29.58 12.92 5.92
C PRO A 627 -29.58 13.78 7.20
N SER A 628 -29.20 15.06 7.08
CA SER A 628 -29.18 15.99 8.21
C SER A 628 -30.59 16.32 8.73
N LEU A 629 -31.59 16.39 7.86
CA LEU A 629 -33.00 16.55 8.25
C LEU A 629 -33.52 15.33 9.01
N ILE A 630 -33.15 14.12 8.59
CA ILE A 630 -33.50 12.87 9.29
C ILE A 630 -32.88 12.85 10.69
N VAL A 631 -31.61 13.26 10.81
CA VAL A 631 -30.94 13.38 12.12
C VAL A 631 -31.67 14.39 13.01
N HIS A 632 -32.12 15.52 12.46
CA HIS A 632 -32.92 16.49 13.21
C HIS A 632 -34.21 15.88 13.74
N PHE A 633 -34.94 15.18 12.87
CA PHE A 633 -36.21 14.54 13.21
C PHE A 633 -36.01 13.47 14.30
N ASN A 634 -34.97 12.65 14.20
CA ASN A 634 -34.66 11.62 15.19
C ASN A 634 -34.33 12.23 16.56
N ASN A 635 -33.60 13.34 16.60
CA ASN A 635 -33.33 14.08 17.84
C ASN A 635 -34.60 14.66 18.47
N LEU A 636 -35.47 15.29 17.66
CA LEU A 636 -36.75 15.80 18.14
C LEU A 636 -37.67 14.67 18.64
N SER A 637 -37.68 13.53 17.95
CA SER A 637 -38.43 12.33 18.36
C SER A 637 -37.97 11.81 19.72
N TYR A 638 -36.66 11.81 19.99
CA TYR A 638 -36.14 11.39 21.29
C TYR A 638 -36.50 12.37 22.41
N GLU A 639 -36.40 13.68 22.17
CA GLU A 639 -36.81 14.69 23.16
C GLU A 639 -38.33 14.71 23.38
N SER A 640 -39.10 14.39 22.34
CA SER A 640 -40.54 14.18 22.42
C SER A 640 -40.85 13.02 23.36
N SER A 641 -40.26 11.84 23.14
CA SER A 641 -40.42 10.67 24.01
C SER A 641 -40.07 10.97 25.47
N CYS A 642 -38.92 11.61 25.71
CA CYS A 642 -38.50 12.02 27.06
C CYS A 642 -39.48 13.00 27.73
N SER A 643 -40.07 13.92 26.96
CA SER A 643 -41.02 14.90 27.48
C SER A 643 -42.39 14.26 27.71
N SER A 644 -42.82 13.33 26.86
CA SER A 644 -44.05 12.53 27.03
C SER A 644 -44.05 11.72 28.32
N ASP A 645 -42.92 11.10 28.70
CA ASP A 645 -42.81 10.37 29.96
C ASP A 645 -42.97 11.28 31.19
N ARG A 646 -42.45 12.51 31.12
CA ARG A 646 -42.62 13.50 32.20
C ARG A 646 -44.06 14.02 32.26
N TYR A 647 -44.66 14.26 31.10
CA TYR A 647 -46.05 14.67 30.99
C TYR A 647 -46.99 13.65 31.63
N ARG A 648 -46.83 12.36 31.34
CA ARG A 648 -47.62 11.27 31.97
C ARG A 648 -47.47 11.23 33.50
N LYS A 649 -46.27 11.51 34.02
CA LYS A 649 -46.04 11.60 35.48
C LYS A 649 -46.81 12.77 36.10
N PHE A 650 -46.69 13.96 35.52
CA PHE A 650 -47.41 15.14 36.02
C PHE A 650 -48.93 15.03 35.85
N GLU A 651 -49.39 14.38 34.78
CA GLU A 651 -50.80 14.05 34.57
C GLU A 651 -51.32 13.13 35.68
N SER A 652 -50.59 12.05 35.99
CA SER A 652 -50.95 11.11 37.07
C SER A 652 -50.99 11.82 38.44
N GLU A 653 -49.97 12.63 38.76
CA GLU A 653 -49.92 13.42 40.00
C GLU A 653 -51.08 14.42 40.09
N LEU A 654 -51.44 15.06 38.96
CA LEU A 654 -52.56 16.00 38.89
C LEU A 654 -53.91 15.29 39.08
N GLU A 655 -54.11 14.13 38.46
CA GLU A 655 -55.32 13.32 38.62
C GLU A 655 -55.49 12.84 40.06
N GLU A 656 -54.42 12.38 40.72
CA GLU A 656 -54.46 11.99 42.13
C GLU A 656 -54.87 13.15 43.04
N LEU A 657 -54.35 14.36 42.81
CA LEU A 657 -54.69 15.54 43.59
C LEU A 657 -56.12 16.02 43.32
N LYS A 658 -56.59 15.96 42.06
CA LYS A 658 -57.98 16.24 41.70
C LYS A 658 -58.95 15.25 42.33
N LEU A 659 -58.59 13.96 42.36
CA LEU A 659 -59.38 12.93 43.02
C LEU A 659 -59.46 13.19 44.54
N LYS A 660 -58.33 13.52 45.18
CA LYS A 660 -58.32 13.89 46.62
C LYS A 660 -59.22 15.09 46.90
N LYS A 661 -59.14 16.15 46.08
CA LYS A 661 -60.02 17.31 46.20
C LYS A 661 -61.50 16.93 46.09
N PHE A 662 -61.85 16.13 45.08
CA PHE A 662 -63.22 15.64 44.89
C PHE A 662 -63.71 14.83 46.11
N THR A 663 -62.88 13.93 46.65
CA THR A 663 -63.25 13.13 47.83
C THR A 663 -63.42 13.96 49.10
N SER A 664 -62.62 15.02 49.28
CA SER A 664 -62.77 15.95 50.41
C SER A 664 -64.04 16.80 50.27
N GLU A 665 -64.37 17.25 49.06
CA GLU A 665 -65.60 18.00 48.77
C GLU A 665 -66.86 17.14 49.02
N ASP A 666 -66.85 15.87 48.57
CA ASP A 666 -67.95 14.91 48.81
C ASP A 666 -68.15 14.64 50.31
N ARG A 667 -67.06 14.56 51.08
CA ARG A 667 -67.07 14.39 52.55
C ARG A 667 -67.31 15.68 53.34
N LYS A 668 -67.42 16.84 52.68
CA LYS A 668 -67.51 18.19 53.28
C LYS A 668 -66.32 18.55 54.19
N GLU A 669 -65.13 18.05 53.87
CA GLU A 669 -63.88 18.35 54.56
C GLU A 669 -63.09 19.45 53.81
N ILE A 670 -62.26 20.21 54.53
CA ILE A 670 -61.42 21.26 53.93
C ILE A 670 -60.21 20.62 53.24
N PHE A 671 -59.98 20.95 51.98
CA PHE A 671 -58.81 20.48 51.22
C PHE A 671 -57.56 21.30 51.56
N TYR A 672 -56.59 20.69 52.23
CA TYR A 672 -55.36 21.37 52.70
C TYR A 672 -54.26 21.52 51.63
N ASP A 673 -54.34 20.82 50.50
CA ASP A 673 -53.27 20.72 49.49
C ASP A 673 -53.46 21.65 48.26
N GLU A 674 -54.19 22.76 48.41
CA GLU A 674 -54.52 23.65 47.28
C GLU A 674 -53.29 24.24 46.58
N GLN A 675 -52.23 24.55 47.33
CA GLN A 675 -50.98 25.04 46.75
C GLN A 675 -50.23 23.94 45.97
N LYS A 676 -50.33 22.68 46.39
CA LYS A 676 -49.76 21.55 45.65
C LYS A 676 -50.51 21.31 44.34
N LEU A 677 -51.84 21.42 44.36
CA LEU A 677 -52.67 21.32 43.16
C LEU A 677 -52.30 22.39 42.13
N LYS A 678 -52.21 23.67 42.53
CA LYS A 678 -51.80 24.77 41.64
C LYS A 678 -50.40 24.56 41.06
N ASN A 679 -49.46 24.07 41.88
CA ASN A 679 -48.11 23.76 41.40
C ASN A 679 -48.12 22.60 40.38
N ALA A 680 -48.91 21.55 40.61
CA ALA A 680 -49.04 20.42 39.69
C ALA A 680 -49.68 20.86 38.35
N GLU A 681 -50.72 21.70 38.40
CA GLU A 681 -51.34 22.30 37.21
C GLU A 681 -50.31 23.11 36.39
N PHE A 682 -49.53 23.96 37.06
CA PHE A 682 -48.48 24.74 36.39
C PHE A 682 -47.40 23.86 35.74
N GLN A 683 -46.91 22.82 36.42
CA GLN A 683 -45.90 21.91 35.85
C GLN A 683 -46.46 21.13 34.65
N TYR A 684 -47.71 20.67 34.76
CA TYR A 684 -48.43 19.99 33.67
C TYR A 684 -48.57 20.90 32.44
N GLU A 685 -49.05 22.14 32.60
CA GLU A 685 -49.18 23.11 31.49
C GLU A 685 -47.83 23.44 30.86
N ARG A 686 -46.78 23.57 31.68
CA ARG A 686 -45.41 23.84 31.20
C ARG A 686 -44.86 22.68 30.36
N GLU A 687 -45.04 21.43 30.76
CA GLU A 687 -44.61 20.30 29.93
C GLU A 687 -45.51 20.11 28.70
N ALA A 688 -46.82 20.39 28.80
CA ALA A 688 -47.74 20.32 27.67
C ALA A 688 -47.34 21.30 26.55
N THR A 689 -47.06 22.56 26.91
CA THR A 689 -46.57 23.58 25.97
C THR A 689 -45.22 23.20 25.34
N LYS A 690 -44.33 22.56 26.10
CA LYS A 690 -43.06 22.05 25.58
C LYS A 690 -43.26 20.94 24.55
N ILE A 691 -44.12 19.95 24.83
CA ILE A 691 -44.44 18.86 23.89
C ILE A 691 -45.05 19.44 22.61
N ASP A 692 -45.99 20.37 22.73
CA ASP A 692 -46.61 21.01 21.57
C ASP A 692 -45.56 21.70 20.67
N SER A 693 -44.60 22.41 21.27
CA SER A 693 -43.48 23.00 20.51
C SER A 693 -42.66 21.94 19.77
N ILE A 694 -42.27 20.84 20.43
CA ILE A 694 -41.47 19.77 19.82
C ILE A 694 -42.25 19.11 18.67
N MET A 695 -43.54 18.85 18.86
CA MET A 695 -44.39 18.22 17.83
C MET A 695 -44.55 19.11 16.60
N ASN A 696 -44.70 20.42 16.80
CA ASN A 696 -44.74 21.38 15.70
C ASN A 696 -43.41 21.43 14.93
N ASP A 697 -42.27 21.36 15.63
CA ASP A 697 -40.94 21.28 15.01
C ASP A 697 -40.74 19.96 14.24
N MET A 698 -41.21 18.85 14.80
CA MET A 698 -41.21 17.53 14.14
C MET A 698 -42.07 17.55 12.88
N HIS A 699 -43.26 18.14 12.94
CA HIS A 699 -44.16 18.23 11.80
C HIS A 699 -43.57 19.08 10.67
N ALA A 700 -42.99 20.24 11.00
CA ALA A 700 -42.31 21.08 10.02
C ALA A 700 -41.10 20.34 9.38
N SER A 701 -40.34 19.60 10.18
CA SER A 701 -39.22 18.77 9.69
C SER A 701 -39.69 17.67 8.75
N TYR A 702 -40.75 16.96 9.15
CA TYR A 702 -41.36 15.90 8.36
C TYR A 702 -41.88 16.40 7.01
N LYS A 703 -42.51 17.58 6.99
CA LYS A 703 -42.99 18.21 5.75
C LYS A 703 -41.84 18.48 4.78
N LEU A 704 -40.71 19.01 5.26
CA LEU A 704 -39.52 19.25 4.43
C LEU A 704 -38.90 17.93 3.93
N ILE A 705 -38.82 16.90 4.78
CA ILE A 705 -38.36 15.55 4.39
C ILE A 705 -39.25 14.96 3.29
N SER A 706 -40.57 15.06 3.46
CA SER A 706 -41.55 14.59 2.48
C SER A 706 -41.42 15.33 1.14
N GLN A 707 -41.19 16.64 1.15
CA GLN A 707 -40.93 17.40 -0.08
C GLN A 707 -39.63 16.96 -0.76
N CYS A 708 -38.54 16.76 0.00
CA CYS A 708 -37.27 16.27 -0.54
C CYS A 708 -37.43 14.90 -1.22
N ILE A 709 -38.18 13.97 -0.62
CA ILE A 709 -38.43 12.65 -1.18
C ILE A 709 -39.30 12.74 -2.43
N GLN A 710 -40.33 13.60 -2.44
CA GLN A 710 -41.13 13.86 -3.64
C GLN A 710 -40.28 14.41 -4.79
N ILE A 711 -39.36 15.32 -4.52
CA ILE A 711 -38.42 15.88 -5.51
C ILE A 711 -37.50 14.78 -6.06
N MET A 712 -37.04 13.85 -5.21
CA MET A 712 -36.22 12.72 -5.66
C MET A 712 -37.00 11.76 -6.57
N ASN A 713 -38.25 11.43 -6.21
CA ASN A 713 -39.08 10.50 -6.97
C ASN A 713 -39.54 11.11 -8.32
N GLN A 714 -39.78 12.42 -8.39
CA GLN A 714 -40.15 13.12 -9.64
C GLN A 714 -39.00 13.27 -10.64
N ASN A 715 -37.76 13.24 -10.19
CA ASN A 715 -36.57 13.42 -11.04
C ASN A 715 -36.00 12.11 -11.58
N SER A 716 -36.66 10.97 -11.40
CA SER A 716 -36.24 9.67 -11.95
C SER A 716 -36.08 9.68 -13.48
N ASP A 717 -36.81 10.55 -14.20
CA ASP A 717 -36.75 10.67 -15.67
C ASP A 717 -35.81 11.77 -16.21
N LYS A 718 -35.25 12.67 -15.37
CA LYS A 718 -34.39 13.78 -15.83
C LYS A 718 -33.00 13.73 -15.16
N LYS A 719 -31.98 13.92 -16.01
CA LYS A 719 -30.51 13.82 -15.83
C LYS A 719 -29.82 14.51 -14.62
N ILE A 720 -30.51 14.86 -13.54
CA ILE A 720 -29.91 15.41 -12.31
C ILE A 720 -30.04 14.37 -11.19
N GLN A 721 -29.41 13.21 -11.39
CA GLN A 721 -29.11 12.28 -10.30
C GLN A 721 -27.72 12.63 -9.75
N LEU A 722 -27.68 13.26 -8.58
CA LEU A 722 -26.46 13.55 -7.81
C LEU A 722 -26.21 12.52 -6.69
N ILE A 723 -26.82 11.34 -6.75
CA ILE A 723 -26.61 10.23 -5.81
C ILE A 723 -26.56 8.92 -6.62
N GLY A 724 -25.66 8.01 -6.22
CA GLY A 724 -25.22 6.85 -6.98
C GLY A 724 -26.30 5.90 -7.48
N ASN A 725 -25.98 5.24 -8.60
CA ASN A 725 -26.76 4.19 -9.27
C ASN A 725 -27.10 3.04 -8.30
N GLN A 726 -28.26 3.11 -7.66
CA GLN A 726 -29.14 2.02 -7.19
C GLN A 726 -30.09 2.58 -6.12
N LEU A 727 -31.20 3.17 -6.54
CA LEU A 727 -32.33 3.42 -5.66
C LEU A 727 -33.49 2.53 -6.14
N PRO A 728 -34.13 1.75 -5.24
CA PRO A 728 -35.38 1.05 -5.53
C PRO A 728 -36.43 2.02 -6.08
N GLU A 729 -37.35 1.50 -6.90
CA GLU A 729 -38.55 2.21 -7.31
C GLU A 729 -39.38 2.59 -6.05
N ASP A 730 -39.73 3.87 -5.96
CA ASP A 730 -40.46 4.55 -4.88
C ASP A 730 -39.81 4.55 -3.49
N ILE A 731 -39.07 5.63 -3.18
CA ILE A 731 -38.63 5.91 -1.80
C ILE A 731 -39.86 6.36 -0.99
N THR A 732 -40.26 5.56 0.01
CA THR A 732 -41.33 5.88 0.96
C THR A 732 -40.77 6.22 2.34
N ILE A 733 -41.46 7.08 3.08
CA ILE A 733 -41.14 7.33 4.49
C ILE A 733 -41.79 6.23 5.32
N ASN A 734 -40.99 5.38 5.95
CA ASN A 734 -41.45 4.45 6.95
C ASN A 734 -40.99 4.90 8.34
N THR A 735 -41.93 5.03 9.26
CA THR A 735 -41.65 5.22 10.69
C THR A 735 -41.80 3.88 11.37
N GLU A 736 -40.72 3.36 11.94
CA GLU A 736 -40.70 2.11 12.69
C GLU A 736 -40.64 2.40 14.19
N GLU A 737 -41.32 1.58 15.00
CA GLU A 737 -41.15 1.61 16.45
C GLU A 737 -39.85 0.90 16.81
N VAL A 738 -38.93 1.62 17.45
CA VAL A 738 -37.60 1.12 17.80
C VAL A 738 -37.38 1.21 19.31
N SER A 739 -36.49 0.37 19.85
CA SER A 739 -36.11 0.45 21.27
C SER A 739 -35.49 1.80 21.61
N GLU A 740 -35.61 2.24 22.88
CA GLU A 740 -34.96 3.47 23.37
C GLU A 740 -33.45 3.43 23.10
N PHE A 741 -32.81 2.28 23.30
CA PHE A 741 -31.36 2.15 23.09
C PHE A 741 -30.96 2.28 21.61
N SER A 742 -31.74 1.69 20.69
CA SER A 742 -31.51 1.85 19.25
C SER A 742 -31.57 3.33 18.84
N GLN A 743 -32.53 4.08 19.38
CA GLN A 743 -32.66 5.50 19.11
C GLN A 743 -31.47 6.29 19.65
N LEU A 744 -31.02 5.99 20.88
CA LEU A 744 -29.83 6.58 21.49
C LEU A 744 -28.56 6.32 20.68
N GLU A 745 -28.40 5.09 20.16
CA GLU A 745 -27.28 4.73 19.31
C GLU A 745 -27.25 5.60 18.06
N ILE A 746 -28.37 5.65 17.32
CA ILE A 746 -28.48 6.35 16.05
C ILE A 746 -28.13 7.83 16.23
N ILE A 747 -28.64 8.45 17.30
CA ILE A 747 -28.34 9.83 17.65
C ILE A 747 -26.84 10.03 17.89
N CYS A 748 -26.20 9.16 18.67
CA CYS A 748 -24.77 9.27 18.99
C CYS A 748 -23.88 9.02 17.76
N ARG A 749 -24.27 8.11 16.86
CA ARG A 749 -23.56 7.83 15.61
C ARG A 749 -23.61 9.04 14.68
N HIS A 750 -24.76 9.70 14.59
CA HIS A 750 -24.92 10.88 13.75
C HIS A 750 -24.30 12.15 14.33
N ALA A 751 -24.21 12.28 15.65
CA ALA A 751 -23.60 13.45 16.30
C ALA A 751 -22.11 13.62 15.97
N GLU A 752 -21.41 12.54 15.58
CA GLU A 752 -20.02 12.62 15.09
C GLU A 752 -19.92 13.36 13.74
N PHE A 753 -20.95 13.22 12.89
CA PHE A 753 -21.00 13.85 11.57
C PHE A 753 -21.68 15.23 11.58
N TYR A 754 -22.58 15.47 12.54
CA TYR A 754 -23.37 16.70 12.65
C TYR A 754 -23.22 17.35 14.05
N PRO A 755 -22.15 18.14 14.28
CA PRO A 755 -21.86 18.73 15.59
C PRO A 755 -22.86 19.78 16.06
N SER A 756 -23.76 20.25 15.19
CA SER A 756 -24.80 21.22 15.55
C SER A 756 -25.88 20.65 16.47
N TYR A 757 -25.91 19.33 16.68
CA TYR A 757 -26.84 18.68 17.59
C TYR A 757 -26.16 18.35 18.91
N ASP A 758 -26.82 18.73 20.01
CA ASP A 758 -26.41 18.33 21.34
C ASP A 758 -26.83 16.88 21.62
N ALA A 759 -25.84 15.98 21.59
CA ALA A 759 -26.02 14.56 21.90
C ALA A 759 -25.55 14.18 23.32
N THR A 760 -25.22 15.15 24.18
CA THR A 760 -24.66 14.91 25.53
C THR A 760 -25.55 13.97 26.36
N LYS A 761 -26.85 14.27 26.43
CA LYS A 761 -27.84 13.45 27.14
C LYS A 761 -27.95 12.04 26.57
N ALA A 762 -27.87 11.89 25.24
CA ALA A 762 -27.94 10.59 24.59
C ALA A 762 -26.66 9.77 24.84
N ALA A 763 -25.49 10.41 24.74
CA ALA A 763 -24.20 9.81 25.00
C ALA A 763 -24.09 9.31 26.45
N LEU A 764 -24.58 10.08 27.42
CA LEU A 764 -24.60 9.70 28.83
C LEU A 764 -25.49 8.48 29.10
N LYS A 765 -26.75 8.49 28.63
CA LYS A 765 -27.66 7.34 28.81
C LYS A 765 -27.12 6.08 28.13
N ARG A 766 -26.62 6.22 26.90
CA ARG A 766 -25.99 5.12 26.16
C ARG A 766 -24.76 4.60 26.89
N GLY A 767 -23.92 5.51 27.40
CA GLY A 767 -22.72 5.17 28.16
C GLY A 767 -23.02 4.34 29.39
N GLN A 768 -24.06 4.72 30.14
CA GLN A 768 -24.55 3.95 31.29
C GLN A 768 -25.02 2.55 30.90
N ALA A 769 -25.75 2.40 29.80
CA ALA A 769 -26.19 1.09 29.31
C ALA A 769 -25.00 0.19 28.89
N ILE A 770 -23.99 0.76 28.22
CA ILE A 770 -22.77 0.02 27.88
C ILE A 770 -21.99 -0.38 29.14
N ASP A 771 -21.88 0.51 30.13
CA ASP A 771 -21.21 0.21 31.40
C ASP A 771 -21.95 -0.89 32.20
N LEU A 772 -23.28 -0.92 32.14
CA LEU A 772 -24.08 -2.01 32.71
C LEU A 772 -23.81 -3.34 32.01
N MET A 773 -23.70 -3.34 30.68
CA MET A 773 -23.32 -4.52 29.90
C MET A 773 -21.90 -4.99 30.27
N LEU A 774 -20.92 -4.08 30.40
CA LEU A 774 -19.56 -4.42 30.81
C LEU A 774 -19.57 -5.09 32.20
N LYS A 775 -20.31 -4.50 33.15
CA LYS A 775 -20.46 -5.04 34.50
C LYS A 775 -21.13 -6.41 34.52
N ALA A 776 -22.17 -6.63 33.70
CA ALA A 776 -22.82 -7.93 33.55
C ALA A 776 -21.87 -9.02 33.03
N ASN A 777 -20.85 -8.62 32.25
CA ASN A 777 -19.80 -9.50 31.73
C ASN A 777 -18.53 -9.52 32.62
N GLN A 778 -18.62 -9.07 33.87
CA GLN A 778 -17.50 -9.03 34.84
C GLN A 778 -16.32 -8.15 34.39
N GLN A 779 -16.59 -7.09 33.64
CA GLN A 779 -15.62 -6.07 33.26
C GLN A 779 -15.92 -4.73 33.96
N ASP A 780 -14.89 -3.91 34.16
CA ASP A 780 -15.05 -2.62 34.85
C ASP A 780 -15.76 -1.57 33.96
N PRO A 781 -16.66 -0.74 34.48
CA PRO A 781 -17.29 0.32 33.69
C PRO A 781 -16.24 1.38 33.31
N ILE A 782 -16.10 1.70 32.02
CA ILE A 782 -15.07 2.64 31.53
C ILE A 782 -15.68 4.00 31.18
N LEU A 783 -16.87 4.00 30.59
CA LEU A 783 -17.46 5.22 30.05
C LEU A 783 -17.75 6.22 31.17
N LEU A 784 -18.06 5.74 32.38
CA LEU A 784 -18.18 6.52 33.60
C LEU A 784 -16.98 7.43 33.90
N TYR A 785 -15.76 7.02 33.55
CA TYR A 785 -14.54 7.77 33.84
C TYR A 785 -14.11 8.71 32.71
N LEU A 786 -14.81 8.69 31.58
CA LEU A 786 -14.49 9.48 30.39
C LEU A 786 -15.29 10.79 30.34
N SER A 787 -14.74 11.80 29.67
CA SER A 787 -15.46 13.05 29.36
C SER A 787 -16.60 12.82 28.36
N GLU A 788 -17.55 13.75 28.27
CA GLU A 788 -18.72 13.61 27.39
C GLU A 788 -18.34 13.40 25.90
N GLU A 789 -17.32 14.12 25.41
CA GLU A 789 -16.82 13.95 24.04
C GLU A 789 -16.14 12.58 23.82
N GLU A 790 -15.40 12.11 24.83
CA GLU A 790 -14.75 10.80 24.80
C GLU A 790 -15.77 9.67 24.88
N GLN A 791 -16.83 9.82 25.69
CA GLN A 791 -17.94 8.86 25.78
C GLN A 791 -18.66 8.70 24.44
N LEU A 792 -18.83 9.79 23.68
CA LEU A 792 -19.40 9.72 22.33
C LEU A 792 -18.51 8.86 21.42
N LYS A 793 -17.21 9.18 21.33
CA LYS A 793 -16.26 8.52 20.42
C LYS A 793 -16.02 7.05 20.80
N VAL A 794 -15.68 6.80 22.07
CA VAL A 794 -15.41 5.44 22.58
C VAL A 794 -16.68 4.60 22.49
N GLY A 795 -17.84 5.16 22.83
CA GLY A 795 -19.13 4.46 22.68
C GLY A 795 -19.42 4.08 21.23
N ASN A 796 -19.17 4.97 20.25
CA ASN A 796 -19.34 4.65 18.82
C ASN A 796 -18.42 3.49 18.40
N GLN A 797 -17.16 3.49 18.84
CA GLN A 797 -16.22 2.41 18.51
C GLN A 797 -16.60 1.06 19.14
N ILE A 798 -17.09 1.06 20.39
CA ILE A 798 -17.59 -0.17 21.04
C ILE A 798 -18.74 -0.76 20.23
N MET A 799 -19.71 0.06 19.81
CA MET A 799 -20.83 -0.38 18.97
C MET A 799 -20.35 -1.01 17.66
N ILE A 800 -19.44 -0.33 16.94
CA ILE A 800 -18.89 -0.79 15.66
C ILE A 800 -18.14 -2.13 15.83
N LEU A 801 -17.39 -2.29 16.93
CA LEU A 801 -16.66 -3.54 17.22
C LEU A 801 -17.63 -4.72 17.44
N ILE A 802 -18.72 -4.49 18.17
CA ILE A 802 -19.75 -5.51 18.40
C ILE A 802 -20.48 -5.81 17.09
N GLU A 803 -20.88 -4.79 16.34
CA GLU A 803 -21.58 -4.92 15.06
C GLU A 803 -20.76 -5.69 14.03
N ASN A 804 -19.46 -5.41 13.91
CA ASN A 804 -18.56 -6.16 13.00
C ASN A 804 -18.41 -7.64 13.37
N ARG A 805 -18.61 -8.01 14.64
CA ARG A 805 -18.52 -9.41 15.10
C ARG A 805 -19.84 -10.15 14.94
N VAL A 806 -20.96 -9.47 15.20
CA VAL A 806 -22.30 -10.06 15.14
C VAL A 806 -22.86 -10.04 13.72
N GLY A 807 -22.43 -9.08 12.89
CA GLY A 807 -22.85 -8.91 11.50
C GLY A 807 -24.21 -8.20 11.34
N SER A 808 -24.82 -7.71 12.42
CA SER A 808 -26.08 -6.96 12.36
C SER A 808 -26.19 -5.90 13.45
N PHE A 809 -26.84 -4.78 13.10
CA PHE A 809 -27.12 -3.67 14.02
C PHE A 809 -28.05 -4.10 15.16
N GLU A 810 -29.17 -4.78 14.85
CA GLU A 810 -30.09 -5.31 15.86
C GLU A 810 -29.42 -6.35 16.77
N GLY A 811 -28.53 -7.17 16.21
CA GLY A 811 -27.77 -8.14 16.99
C GLY A 811 -26.88 -7.46 18.02
N ALA A 812 -26.19 -6.38 17.64
CA ALA A 812 -25.35 -5.61 18.55
C ALA A 812 -26.14 -4.99 19.73
N ILE A 813 -27.35 -4.50 19.47
CA ILE A 813 -28.23 -3.92 20.50
C ILE A 813 -28.61 -4.98 21.56
N ARG A 814 -28.96 -6.21 21.14
CA ARG A 814 -29.33 -7.30 22.07
C ARG A 814 -28.21 -7.66 23.05
N PHE A 815 -26.95 -7.57 22.62
CA PHE A 815 -25.81 -7.81 23.51
C PHE A 815 -25.71 -6.74 24.61
N ILE A 816 -26.02 -5.48 24.29
CA ILE A 816 -25.95 -4.37 25.26
C ILE A 816 -27.12 -4.40 26.23
N GLU A 817 -28.29 -4.84 25.77
CA GLU A 817 -29.42 -5.19 26.64
C GLU A 817 -29.15 -6.44 27.51
N SER A 818 -27.91 -6.96 27.51
CA SER A 818 -27.45 -8.10 28.31
C SER A 818 -28.20 -9.40 28.01
N GLN A 819 -28.73 -9.55 26.79
CA GLN A 819 -29.40 -10.77 26.34
C GLN A 819 -28.42 -11.84 25.81
N GLY A 820 -27.13 -11.51 25.67
CA GLY A 820 -26.06 -12.43 25.26
C GLY A 820 -24.73 -12.13 25.98
N LYS A 821 -23.81 -13.09 26.03
CA LYS A 821 -22.51 -12.93 26.70
C LYS A 821 -21.41 -12.54 25.72
N LEU A 822 -20.53 -11.60 26.09
CA LEU A 822 -19.41 -11.15 25.25
C LEU A 822 -18.38 -12.27 24.95
N SER A 823 -18.36 -13.32 25.76
CA SER A 823 -17.56 -14.53 25.53
C SER A 823 -18.02 -15.34 24.31
N GLU A 824 -19.30 -15.27 23.95
CA GLU A 824 -19.87 -15.99 22.78
C GLU A 824 -19.38 -15.42 21.45
N ILE A 825 -18.95 -14.15 21.45
CA ILE A 825 -18.43 -13.44 20.27
C ILE A 825 -16.90 -13.26 20.30
N ASN A 826 -16.18 -13.96 21.20
CA ASN A 826 -14.72 -13.89 21.38
C ASN A 826 -14.20 -12.45 21.59
N LEU A 827 -14.90 -11.65 22.39
CA LEU A 827 -14.53 -10.28 22.73
C LEU A 827 -14.30 -10.16 24.25
N LEU A 828 -13.15 -10.67 24.70
CA LEU A 828 -12.79 -10.69 26.12
C LEU A 828 -12.15 -9.38 26.62
N ASP A 829 -11.70 -8.49 25.73
CA ASP A 829 -11.01 -7.22 26.06
C ASP A 829 -11.47 -6.04 25.16
N ILE A 830 -12.80 -5.81 25.06
CA ILE A 830 -13.35 -4.70 24.26
C ILE A 830 -12.80 -3.33 24.69
N GLN A 831 -12.56 -3.19 25.99
CA GLN A 831 -12.07 -1.99 26.65
C GLN A 831 -10.77 -1.47 26.05
N ARG A 832 -9.77 -2.35 25.94
CA ARG A 832 -8.45 -2.02 25.41
C ARG A 832 -8.51 -1.70 23.93
N LEU A 833 -9.30 -2.47 23.17
CA LEU A 833 -9.47 -2.28 21.72
C LEU A 833 -10.13 -0.94 21.38
N ALA A 834 -11.14 -0.53 22.17
CA ALA A 834 -11.82 0.74 21.96
C ALA A 834 -10.92 1.93 22.31
N LEU A 835 -10.22 1.90 23.44
CA LEU A 835 -9.29 2.97 23.86
C LEU A 835 -8.08 3.11 22.92
N ASP A 836 -7.52 1.99 22.43
CA ASP A 836 -6.42 2.00 21.47
C ASP A 836 -6.85 2.62 20.12
N SER A 837 -8.13 2.49 19.76
CA SER A 837 -8.69 3.05 18.51
C SER A 837 -8.98 4.55 18.58
N THR A 838 -9.31 5.10 19.76
CA THR A 838 -9.70 6.50 19.95
C THR A 838 -8.55 7.40 20.40
N SER A 839 -7.43 6.84 20.87
CA SER A 839 -6.29 7.63 21.30
C SER A 839 -5.63 8.39 20.13
N PRO A 840 -5.60 9.74 20.15
CA PRO A 840 -4.70 10.47 19.27
C PRO A 840 -3.26 10.08 19.63
N LYS A 841 -2.50 9.56 18.67
CA LYS A 841 -1.05 9.33 18.83
C LYS A 841 -0.35 10.67 19.00
N HIS A 842 -0.33 11.20 20.21
CA HIS A 842 0.46 12.37 20.55
C HIS A 842 1.92 11.94 20.72
N ILE A 843 2.73 12.24 19.70
CA ILE A 843 4.18 12.20 19.81
C ILE A 843 4.59 13.45 20.60
N GLN A 844 4.90 13.28 21.88
CA GLN A 844 5.48 14.35 22.69
C GLN A 844 6.99 14.11 22.80
N ILE A 845 7.78 15.04 22.26
CA ILE A 845 9.23 15.07 22.50
C ILE A 845 9.41 15.49 23.97
N LYS A 846 9.81 14.55 24.83
CA LYS A 846 10.43 14.89 26.11
C LYS A 846 11.89 15.17 25.84
N THR A 847 12.31 16.43 26.02
CA THR A 847 13.73 16.74 26.23
C THR A 847 14.17 16.01 27.49
N ILE A 848 15.04 15.02 27.33
CA ILE A 848 15.73 14.38 28.44
C ILE A 848 16.88 15.32 28.81
N SER A 849 16.80 15.91 30.01
CA SER A 849 17.97 16.40 30.75
C SER A 849 18.75 15.22 31.31
#